data_AF-A0A1Y3S8D8-F1
#
_entry.id   AF-A0A1Y3S8D8-F1
#
_cell.length_a   1.000
_cell.length_b   1.000
_cell.length_c   1.000
_cell.angle_alpha   90.00
_cell.angle_beta   90.00
_cell.angle_gamma   90.00
#
_symmetry.space_group_name_H-M   'P 1'
#
loop_
_entity.id
_entity.type
_entity.pdbx_description
1 polymer ?
#
loop_
_entity_poly.entity_id
_entity_poly.type
_entity_poly.pdbx_seq_one_letter_code
_entity_poly.pdbx_strand_id
1 'polypeptide(L)'
;MKKRLAYLALMVLLLVQLVGCAGSAEESAAITDIRQLDGQTIGVMTGSTFDQHTDTYINDAKKEYYTTYADMALAVEQGKIAAFLMDEPMARVLCAQNPGVTYLKDYLTEDGYAFAFPKTEKGALLRDQMNEFLAQIQADGTMEEIESIWFGTDESVQVVEDWTGLPATNGTLEFAAKASSAPFAYVKDGKTVGYDVDIVVRFCKAYGYGLNLHNVELTSFIAGIEAGKYDLGAAGFTVTEERAERVYFSEPDYSGGIVVVVADTGAGEARFETLADFEGTTLGAVTGAYQDQLAKETIPGISIQYYDDVASQLLALQNGYIDGALNDLPLSQLAVARQPELAIFPETIAPDSYGLGLPKDSPLTDQVSAIIERYRADGTLDALTAKWMGADESVKTIDVGEYDAPNGTLRYVHDPSMEPMSYVGEGGESLGYEVELVTLIAKELGMELEITQGSFASLIPMLMSGRADIISGSISITEERKESIDFAAPHYTGGVVMVVRAEDLGISTQTEEQGFWAGLADSFRKTFVEENRWQMILSGLGVTVVISLCAALIGSALGFGLCLVRRGRNRVASLLAAAFIRLVQGIPTLVLLMVLYYIVFASTRLSGVVIAILAFSINFGVYVSEMIRTGIDAVDSGQWEAAAALGFGRAKTFTKVIAPQAARHILPVYKGELISMVKMTSVVGYIAVEDLTKATDLIRSRTFEAFFPLIVTAVIYFLLAWALTSLLRLVELRIDPKRRPRVLKGVEGEKLSAATPDPVSAARAEGETVISVAHLKKVYPNATPLQDVNTEICQGDVISIIGPSGTGKSTLLRCLNRLEEPTAGEIQVLGQTLTGTGPRELSAIRRRMGMVFQSFHLFPHLTVMENIMLAPVELLGLSRQDAYRRGLELLQSVGLAEKALNYPDELSGGQKQRVAIARTLAMNPDIVLFDEPTSALDPTMVGEVLSVIRNLASQGLTMLIVTHEMKFARDVSTRVFYMDQGVIYEEGAPEQVFEHPLTDRCRAFVHRLKTFHAEIRSREFDFLGTASDIDAFARKHLLGADQSLKFQQIFEELCVSVILPTLPAESGWRLSFDAACREDASQCEAVIRWEGAAFDPLTQGEALSVKLALSKTKDSRWTCEEGVNTVTILF
;
A
#
# COMPACT_ATOMS: atom_id res chain seq x y z
N MET A 1 4.12 -3.67 30.39
CA MET A 1 2.94 -4.56 30.33
C MET A 1 1.64 -3.89 30.76
N LYS A 2 1.58 -3.17 31.90
CA LYS A 2 0.33 -2.57 32.42
C LYS A 2 -0.40 -1.58 31.48
N LYS A 3 0.31 -0.78 30.67
CA LYS A 3 -0.32 0.12 29.69
C LYS A 3 -0.93 -0.60 28.48
N ARG A 4 -0.46 -1.79 28.10
CA ARG A 4 -0.97 -2.54 26.93
C ARG A 4 -2.25 -3.33 27.25
N LEU A 5 -2.39 -3.83 28.47
CA LEU A 5 -3.65 -4.43 28.94
C LEU A 5 -4.75 -3.39 29.13
N ALA A 6 -4.41 -2.15 29.48
CA ALA A 6 -5.38 -1.08 29.67
C ALA A 6 -6.08 -0.70 28.34
N TYR A 7 -5.36 -0.65 27.22
CA TYR A 7 -5.96 -0.37 25.91
C TYR A 7 -6.81 -1.54 25.38
N LEU A 8 -6.37 -2.79 25.62
CA LEU A 8 -7.14 -3.97 25.23
C LEU A 8 -8.43 -4.11 26.06
N ALA A 9 -8.35 -3.81 27.37
CA ALA A 9 -9.50 -3.83 28.27
C ALA A 9 -10.47 -2.66 28.00
N LEU A 10 -9.97 -1.49 27.58
CA LEU A 10 -10.83 -0.36 27.19
C LEU A 10 -11.58 -0.64 25.88
N MET A 11 -10.95 -1.36 24.95
CA MET A 11 -11.56 -1.76 23.67
C MET A 11 -12.63 -2.85 23.86
N VAL A 12 -12.39 -3.79 24.78
CA VAL A 12 -13.38 -4.83 25.16
C VAL A 12 -14.52 -4.27 26.01
N LEU A 13 -14.27 -3.27 26.87
CA LEU A 13 -15.35 -2.62 27.64
C LEU A 13 -16.28 -1.75 26.77
N LEU A 14 -15.78 -1.17 25.68
CA LEU A 14 -16.60 -0.43 24.72
C LEU A 14 -17.51 -1.34 23.87
N LEU A 15 -17.09 -2.59 23.65
CA LEU A 15 -17.86 -3.62 22.94
C LEU A 15 -18.98 -4.25 23.80
N VAL A 16 -18.91 -4.16 25.14
CA VAL A 16 -19.83 -4.84 26.07
C VAL A 16 -20.92 -3.90 26.62
N GLN A 17 -20.85 -2.59 26.38
CA GLN A 17 -21.83 -1.60 26.88
C GLN A 17 -22.99 -1.29 25.92
N LEU A 18 -23.09 -1.98 24.77
CA LEU A 18 -24.10 -1.72 23.72
C LEU A 18 -25.15 -2.83 23.58
N VAL A 19 -25.27 -3.74 24.54
CA VAL A 19 -26.32 -4.76 24.58
C VAL A 19 -27.25 -4.48 25.75
N GLY A 20 -28.33 -3.74 25.50
CA GLY A 20 -29.29 -3.40 26.54
C GLY A 20 -30.56 -2.74 26.02
N CYS A 21 -31.60 -3.58 25.89
CA CYS A 21 -33.03 -3.25 25.90
C CYS A 21 -33.61 -2.41 24.74
N ALA A 22 -34.47 -3.04 23.95
CA ALA A 22 -35.77 -2.47 23.60
C ALA A 22 -36.71 -3.60 23.16
N GLY A 23 -37.90 -3.65 23.73
CA GLY A 23 -39.03 -4.38 23.17
C GLY A 23 -40.16 -3.38 22.98
N SER A 24 -40.79 -3.38 21.81
CA SER A 24 -42.14 -2.85 21.60
C SER A 24 -42.63 -3.14 20.18
N ALA A 25 -43.82 -3.75 20.13
CA ALA A 25 -44.91 -3.70 19.14
C ALA A 25 -44.57 -3.69 17.64
N GLU A 26 -44.87 -4.82 16.99
CA GLU A 26 -44.94 -5.03 15.54
C GLU A 26 -46.09 -4.20 14.91
N GLU A 27 -45.79 -3.46 13.84
CA GLU A 27 -46.80 -2.95 12.88
C GLU A 27 -46.57 -3.65 11.53
N SER A 28 -47.64 -4.17 10.93
CA SER A 28 -47.60 -5.05 9.75
C SER A 28 -47.30 -4.29 8.46
N ALA A 29 -46.46 -4.90 7.60
CA ALA A 29 -46.06 -4.38 6.30
C ALA A 29 -47.20 -4.31 5.25
N ALA A 30 -47.02 -3.47 4.24
CA ALA A 30 -47.90 -3.31 3.09
C ALA A 30 -47.89 -4.56 2.18
N ILE A 31 -49.05 -5.06 1.79
CA ILE A 31 -49.17 -6.20 0.86
C ILE A 31 -49.51 -5.64 -0.53
N THR A 32 -48.62 -5.84 -1.50
CA THR A 32 -48.73 -5.31 -2.87
C THR A 32 -48.71 -6.40 -3.95
N ASP A 33 -48.32 -7.63 -3.60
CA ASP A 33 -48.30 -8.79 -4.51
C ASP A 33 -48.88 -10.04 -3.83
N ILE A 34 -49.50 -10.91 -4.62
CA ILE A 34 -50.13 -12.13 -4.09
C ILE A 34 -49.14 -13.10 -3.45
N ARG A 35 -47.89 -13.18 -3.91
CA ARG A 35 -46.88 -14.11 -3.35
C ARG A 35 -46.49 -13.74 -1.93
N GLN A 36 -46.72 -12.50 -1.51
CA GLN A 36 -46.51 -12.06 -0.12
C GLN A 36 -47.54 -12.68 0.85
N LEU A 37 -48.58 -13.33 0.31
CA LEU A 37 -49.61 -14.02 1.08
C LEU A 37 -49.32 -15.50 1.31
N ASP A 38 -48.25 -16.05 0.71
CA ASP A 38 -47.86 -17.44 0.92
C ASP A 38 -47.57 -17.68 2.42
N GLY A 39 -48.20 -18.70 3.00
CA GLY A 39 -48.09 -19.06 4.43
C GLY A 39 -48.89 -18.17 5.42
N GLN A 40 -49.57 -17.11 4.93
CA GLN A 40 -50.33 -16.17 5.77
C GLN A 40 -51.73 -16.68 6.11
N THR A 41 -52.40 -16.02 7.08
CA THR A 41 -53.80 -16.30 7.41
C THR A 41 -54.74 -15.56 6.45
N ILE A 42 -55.55 -16.29 5.68
CA ILE A 42 -56.45 -15.74 4.67
C ILE A 42 -57.90 -15.94 5.10
N GLY A 43 -58.70 -14.87 5.04
CA GLY A 43 -60.13 -14.91 5.28
C GLY A 43 -60.86 -15.57 4.10
N VAL A 44 -61.73 -16.54 4.39
CA VAL A 44 -62.52 -17.25 3.38
C VAL A 44 -64.01 -17.14 3.71
N MET A 45 -64.81 -16.71 2.73
CA MET A 45 -66.27 -16.66 2.88
C MET A 45 -66.84 -18.08 2.93
N THR A 46 -67.60 -18.40 3.97
CA THR A 46 -68.21 -19.73 4.17
C THR A 46 -69.15 -20.08 3.01
N GLY A 47 -68.90 -21.21 2.33
CA GLY A 47 -69.72 -21.70 1.21
C GLY A 47 -69.46 -21.03 -0.14
N SER A 48 -68.37 -20.26 -0.27
CA SER A 48 -67.93 -19.65 -1.53
C SER A 48 -66.93 -20.53 -2.30
N THR A 49 -66.71 -20.23 -3.58
CA THR A 49 -65.64 -20.83 -4.40
C THR A 49 -64.25 -20.32 -4.02
N PHE A 50 -64.15 -19.23 -3.24
CA PHE A 50 -62.87 -18.66 -2.82
C PHE A 50 -62.02 -19.62 -1.97
N ASP A 51 -62.62 -20.63 -1.34
CA ASP A 51 -61.89 -21.70 -0.65
C ASP A 51 -60.92 -22.42 -1.62
N GLN A 52 -61.40 -22.80 -2.80
CA GLN A 52 -60.60 -23.48 -3.82
C GLN A 52 -59.61 -22.52 -4.49
N HIS A 53 -60.00 -21.25 -4.72
CA HIS A 53 -59.09 -20.25 -5.29
C HIS A 53 -57.94 -19.93 -4.34
N THR A 54 -58.17 -19.84 -3.02
CA THR A 54 -57.09 -19.66 -2.04
C THR A 54 -56.07 -20.78 -2.12
N ASP A 55 -56.48 -22.06 -2.20
CA ASP A 55 -55.54 -23.19 -2.35
C ASP A 55 -54.79 -23.19 -3.70
N THR A 56 -55.41 -22.65 -4.74
CA THR A 56 -54.86 -22.67 -6.09
C THR A 56 -53.79 -21.59 -6.27
N TYR A 57 -54.00 -20.41 -5.67
CA TYR A 57 -53.19 -19.22 -5.95
C TYR A 57 -52.27 -18.80 -4.80
N ILE A 58 -52.54 -19.21 -3.56
CA ILE A 58 -51.75 -18.83 -2.38
C ILE A 58 -51.19 -20.11 -1.73
N ASN A 59 -49.87 -20.27 -1.72
CA ASN A 59 -49.24 -21.48 -1.20
C ASN A 59 -49.30 -21.50 0.34
N ASP A 60 -49.57 -22.67 0.92
CA ASP A 60 -49.56 -22.89 2.38
C ASP A 60 -50.46 -21.95 3.21
N ALA A 61 -51.53 -21.40 2.61
CA ALA A 61 -52.45 -20.47 3.25
C ALA A 61 -53.20 -21.08 4.47
N LYS A 62 -53.25 -20.34 5.58
CA LYS A 62 -54.05 -20.71 6.75
C LYS A 62 -55.44 -20.08 6.65
N LYS A 63 -56.48 -20.88 6.42
CA LYS A 63 -57.84 -20.36 6.19
C LYS A 63 -58.59 -20.08 7.49
N GLU A 64 -59.15 -18.88 7.61
CA GLU A 64 -60.11 -18.52 8.66
C GLU A 64 -61.46 -18.18 8.04
N TYR A 65 -62.53 -18.80 8.51
CA TYR A 65 -63.85 -18.74 7.86
C TYR A 65 -64.74 -17.65 8.45
N TYR A 66 -65.33 -16.83 7.57
CA TYR A 66 -66.23 -15.74 7.93
C TYR A 66 -67.58 -15.89 7.23
N THR A 67 -68.60 -15.20 7.75
CA THR A 67 -69.97 -15.19 7.19
C THR A 67 -70.37 -13.87 6.55
N THR A 68 -69.59 -12.78 6.74
CA THR A 68 -69.85 -11.46 6.13
C THR A 68 -68.54 -10.82 5.66
N TYR A 69 -68.59 -10.01 4.58
CA TYR A 69 -67.41 -9.30 4.06
C TYR A 69 -66.99 -8.10 4.92
N ALA A 70 -67.94 -7.51 5.66
CA ALA A 70 -67.64 -6.44 6.61
C ALA A 70 -66.76 -6.95 7.77
N ASP A 71 -67.03 -8.16 8.28
CA ASP A 71 -66.21 -8.78 9.32
C ASP A 71 -64.81 -9.14 8.79
N MET A 72 -64.69 -9.56 7.52
CA MET A 72 -63.40 -9.83 6.89
C MET A 72 -62.59 -8.55 6.64
N ALA A 73 -63.21 -7.47 6.16
CA ALA A 73 -62.55 -6.18 6.00
C ALA A 73 -62.01 -5.65 7.35
N LEU A 74 -62.82 -5.73 8.41
CA LEU A 74 -62.40 -5.35 9.76
C LEU A 74 -61.28 -6.26 10.32
N ALA A 75 -61.30 -7.55 9.98
CA ALA A 75 -60.26 -8.49 10.40
C ALA A 75 -58.93 -8.24 9.68
N VAL A 76 -58.95 -7.80 8.42
CA VAL A 76 -57.76 -7.32 7.69
C VAL A 76 -57.22 -6.03 8.32
N GLU A 77 -58.09 -5.05 8.57
CA GLU A 77 -57.70 -3.78 9.21
C GLU A 77 -57.10 -3.98 10.63
N GLN A 78 -57.56 -5.00 11.36
CA GLN A 78 -57.05 -5.37 12.69
C GLN A 78 -55.83 -6.31 12.67
N GLY A 79 -55.35 -6.72 11.49
CA GLY A 79 -54.22 -7.64 11.34
C GLY A 79 -54.50 -9.07 11.83
N LYS A 80 -55.77 -9.48 11.93
CA LYS A 80 -56.15 -10.87 12.29
C LYS A 80 -55.99 -11.84 11.13
N ILE A 81 -56.31 -11.36 9.93
CA ILE A 81 -56.05 -12.03 8.64
C ILE A 81 -55.27 -11.08 7.76
N ALA A 82 -54.40 -11.60 6.89
CA ALA A 82 -53.57 -10.81 6.00
C ALA A 82 -54.34 -10.29 4.79
N ALA A 83 -55.27 -11.09 4.27
CA ALA A 83 -56.10 -10.75 3.11
C ALA A 83 -57.36 -11.63 3.03
N PHE A 84 -58.28 -11.29 2.12
CA PHE A 84 -59.34 -12.19 1.65
C PHE A 84 -59.62 -11.97 0.16
N LEU A 85 -60.23 -12.96 -0.48
CA LEU A 85 -60.57 -12.91 -1.91
C LEU A 85 -62.01 -12.41 -2.10
N MET A 86 -62.24 -11.64 -3.15
CA MET A 86 -63.54 -11.10 -3.50
C MET A 86 -63.61 -10.75 -5.00
N ASP A 87 -64.81 -10.69 -5.55
CA ASP A 87 -65.05 -10.20 -6.91
C ASP A 87 -64.75 -8.70 -7.03
N GLU A 88 -64.05 -8.28 -8.09
CA GLU A 88 -63.56 -6.89 -8.24
C GLU A 88 -64.62 -5.80 -8.05
N PRO A 89 -65.84 -5.89 -8.65
CA PRO A 89 -66.84 -4.83 -8.47
C PRO A 89 -67.27 -4.68 -7.02
N MET A 90 -67.32 -5.79 -6.28
CA MET A 90 -67.68 -5.77 -4.87
C MET A 90 -66.51 -5.28 -4.01
N ALA A 91 -65.27 -5.64 -4.35
CA ALA A 91 -64.07 -5.11 -3.70
C ALA A 91 -63.96 -3.59 -3.87
N ARG A 92 -64.25 -3.06 -5.06
CA ARG A 92 -64.29 -1.62 -5.34
C ARG A 92 -65.26 -0.87 -4.43
N VAL A 93 -66.48 -1.39 -4.28
CA VAL A 93 -67.50 -0.80 -3.38
C VAL A 93 -67.09 -0.95 -1.91
N LEU A 94 -66.57 -2.12 -1.53
CA LEU A 94 -66.15 -2.40 -0.16
C LEU A 94 -65.01 -1.47 0.29
N CYS A 95 -63.97 -1.30 -0.53
CA CYS A 95 -62.85 -0.41 -0.24
C CYS A 95 -63.25 1.07 -0.24
N ALA A 96 -64.18 1.48 -1.13
CA ALA A 96 -64.72 2.84 -1.08
C ALA A 96 -65.48 3.14 0.23
N GLN A 97 -66.09 2.12 0.85
CA GLN A 97 -66.82 2.25 2.12
C GLN A 97 -65.93 2.03 3.36
N ASN A 98 -64.76 1.40 3.21
CA ASN A 98 -63.85 1.03 4.31
C ASN A 98 -62.42 1.52 3.99
N PRO A 99 -62.04 2.74 4.41
CA PRO A 99 -60.75 3.34 4.07
C PRO A 99 -59.51 2.60 4.60
N GLY A 100 -59.68 1.63 5.50
CA GLY A 100 -58.57 0.83 6.06
C GLY A 100 -58.15 -0.36 5.21
N VAL A 101 -58.84 -0.63 4.10
CA VAL A 101 -58.54 -1.75 3.18
C VAL A 101 -58.55 -1.30 1.72
N THR A 102 -57.66 -1.86 0.93
CA THR A 102 -57.55 -1.68 -0.53
C THR A 102 -57.50 -3.06 -1.21
N TYR A 103 -57.47 -3.13 -2.55
CA TYR A 103 -57.34 -4.40 -3.26
C TYR A 103 -56.24 -4.36 -4.32
N LEU A 104 -55.62 -5.52 -4.56
CA LEU A 104 -54.62 -5.71 -5.60
C LEU A 104 -55.29 -5.61 -6.97
N LYS A 105 -54.67 -4.88 -7.90
CA LYS A 105 -55.26 -4.57 -9.21
C LYS A 105 -55.26 -5.74 -10.18
N ASP A 106 -54.40 -6.74 -9.95
CA ASP A 106 -54.29 -7.91 -10.82
C ASP A 106 -55.40 -8.94 -10.51
N TYR A 107 -55.99 -9.48 -11.58
CA TYR A 107 -56.99 -10.55 -11.47
C TYR A 107 -56.33 -11.91 -11.26
N LEU A 108 -56.89 -12.70 -10.33
CA LEU A 108 -56.52 -14.09 -10.11
C LEU A 108 -57.02 -15.02 -11.21
N THR A 109 -58.22 -14.74 -11.68
CA THR A 109 -58.92 -15.42 -12.78
C THR A 109 -59.89 -14.43 -13.40
N GLU A 110 -60.20 -14.57 -14.68
CA GLU A 110 -61.27 -13.84 -15.35
C GLU A 110 -62.50 -14.75 -15.43
N ASP A 111 -63.59 -14.34 -14.76
CA ASP A 111 -64.82 -15.11 -14.66
C ASP A 111 -65.99 -14.33 -15.28
N GLY A 112 -66.89 -15.03 -15.98
CA GLY A 112 -68.10 -14.44 -16.57
C GLY A 112 -69.33 -14.65 -15.68
N TYR A 113 -70.08 -13.57 -15.42
CA TYR A 113 -71.38 -13.60 -14.75
C TYR A 113 -72.51 -13.72 -15.77
N ALA A 114 -73.52 -14.53 -15.50
CA ALA A 114 -74.63 -14.77 -16.42
C ALA A 114 -75.99 -14.98 -15.73
N PHE A 115 -77.07 -14.72 -16.45
CA PHE A 115 -78.44 -15.04 -16.05
C PHE A 115 -78.70 -16.55 -16.14
N ALA A 116 -79.36 -17.11 -15.12
CA ALA A 116 -79.72 -18.52 -15.05
C ALA A 116 -81.20 -18.75 -15.39
N PHE A 117 -81.48 -19.83 -16.12
CA PHE A 117 -82.81 -20.21 -16.60
C PHE A 117 -83.07 -21.70 -16.36
N PRO A 118 -84.33 -22.12 -16.10
CA PRO A 118 -84.67 -23.54 -15.95
C PRO A 118 -84.40 -24.30 -17.26
N LYS A 119 -83.96 -25.56 -17.17
CA LYS A 119 -83.81 -26.46 -18.35
C LYS A 119 -85.17 -26.97 -18.87
N THR A 120 -86.01 -26.03 -19.31
CA THR A 120 -87.33 -26.26 -19.89
C THR A 120 -87.43 -25.56 -21.25
N GLU A 121 -88.44 -25.87 -22.07
CA GLU A 121 -88.66 -25.18 -23.34
C GLU A 121 -88.86 -23.66 -23.15
N LYS A 122 -89.57 -23.25 -22.08
CA LYS A 122 -89.75 -21.84 -21.72
C LYS A 122 -88.42 -21.21 -21.31
N GLY A 123 -87.60 -21.89 -20.51
CA GLY A 123 -86.30 -21.37 -20.08
C GLY A 123 -85.28 -21.28 -21.21
N ALA A 124 -85.29 -22.22 -22.17
CA ALA A 124 -84.45 -22.13 -23.37
C ALA A 124 -84.84 -20.93 -24.25
N LEU A 125 -86.14 -20.69 -24.44
CA LEU A 125 -86.64 -19.51 -25.17
C LEU A 125 -86.22 -18.21 -24.49
N LEU A 126 -86.38 -18.12 -23.16
CA LEU A 126 -86.00 -16.92 -22.40
C LEU A 126 -84.49 -16.68 -22.42
N ARG A 127 -83.67 -17.74 -22.35
CA ARG A 127 -82.21 -17.64 -22.52
C ARG A 127 -81.86 -17.06 -23.88
N ASP A 128 -82.45 -17.58 -24.96
CA ASP A 128 -82.14 -17.13 -26.31
C ASP A 128 -82.55 -15.66 -26.52
N GLN A 129 -83.71 -15.26 -25.99
CA GLN A 129 -84.16 -13.87 -25.96
C GLN A 129 -83.22 -12.98 -25.14
N MET A 130 -82.74 -13.46 -23.99
CA MET A 130 -81.78 -12.74 -23.17
C MET A 130 -80.44 -12.57 -23.89
N ASN A 131 -79.92 -13.60 -24.56
CA ASN A 131 -78.69 -13.50 -25.33
C ASN A 131 -78.80 -12.49 -26.47
N GLU A 132 -79.93 -12.50 -27.19
CA GLU A 132 -80.20 -11.49 -28.23
C GLU A 132 -80.30 -10.07 -27.63
N PHE A 133 -80.94 -9.94 -26.47
CA PHE A 133 -81.03 -8.67 -25.74
C PHE A 133 -79.66 -8.16 -25.29
N LEU A 134 -78.84 -9.00 -24.66
CA LEU A 134 -77.50 -8.68 -24.18
C LEU A 134 -76.60 -8.22 -25.34
N ALA A 135 -76.61 -8.95 -26.46
CA ALA A 135 -75.86 -8.57 -27.66
C ALA A 135 -76.32 -7.21 -28.23
N GLN A 136 -77.63 -6.92 -28.17
CA GLN A 136 -78.16 -5.63 -28.62
C GLN A 136 -77.70 -4.48 -27.72
N ILE A 137 -77.87 -4.60 -26.40
CA ILE A 137 -77.51 -3.52 -25.47
C ILE A 137 -75.99 -3.32 -25.37
N GLN A 138 -75.19 -4.36 -25.64
CA GLN A 138 -73.74 -4.22 -25.81
C GLN A 138 -73.38 -3.44 -27.08
N ALA A 139 -74.08 -3.69 -28.19
CA ALA A 139 -73.78 -3.03 -29.47
C ALA A 139 -74.23 -1.55 -29.55
N ASP A 140 -75.28 -1.17 -28.83
CA ASP A 140 -75.84 0.19 -28.85
C ASP A 140 -75.33 1.10 -27.71
N GLY A 141 -74.43 0.60 -26.86
CA GLY A 141 -73.82 1.33 -25.74
C GLY A 141 -74.71 1.40 -24.49
N THR A 142 -75.90 0.81 -24.51
CA THR A 142 -76.77 0.75 -23.32
C THR A 142 -76.13 -0.07 -22.19
N MET A 143 -75.32 -1.08 -22.51
CA MET A 143 -74.58 -1.84 -21.49
C MET A 143 -73.56 -0.96 -20.75
N GLU A 144 -72.79 -0.15 -21.48
CA GLU A 144 -71.81 0.79 -20.89
C GLU A 144 -72.52 1.82 -19.99
N GLU A 145 -73.72 2.28 -20.37
CA GLU A 145 -74.55 3.15 -19.52
C GLU A 145 -74.91 2.44 -18.20
N ILE A 146 -75.44 1.22 -18.26
CA ILE A 146 -75.84 0.44 -17.08
C ILE A 146 -74.63 0.20 -16.16
N GLU A 147 -73.48 -0.19 -16.72
CA GLU A 147 -72.24 -0.37 -15.97
C GLU A 147 -71.78 0.92 -15.30
N SER A 148 -71.83 2.04 -16.02
CA SER A 148 -71.43 3.35 -15.46
C SER A 148 -72.30 3.79 -14.28
N ILE A 149 -73.59 3.43 -14.28
CA ILE A 149 -74.53 3.72 -13.20
C ILE A 149 -74.24 2.82 -11.99
N TRP A 150 -74.21 1.50 -12.20
CA TRP A 150 -74.21 0.54 -11.10
C TRP A 150 -72.82 0.22 -10.55
N PHE A 151 -71.76 0.39 -11.34
CA PHE A 151 -70.36 0.27 -10.89
C PHE A 151 -69.69 1.64 -10.63
N GLY A 152 -70.42 2.73 -10.85
CA GLY A 152 -70.02 4.09 -10.48
C GLY A 152 -70.27 4.41 -9.00
N THR A 153 -69.69 5.53 -8.54
CA THR A 153 -69.76 5.98 -7.14
C THR A 153 -70.88 7.01 -6.87
N ASP A 154 -71.57 7.48 -7.90
CA ASP A 154 -72.68 8.45 -7.77
C ASP A 154 -74.00 7.73 -7.44
N GLU A 155 -74.33 7.65 -6.15
CA GLU A 155 -75.58 7.04 -5.70
C GLU A 155 -76.84 7.76 -6.23
N SER A 156 -76.75 9.01 -6.69
CA SER A 156 -77.93 9.77 -7.14
C SER A 156 -78.53 9.24 -8.44
N VAL A 157 -77.72 8.55 -9.26
CA VAL A 157 -78.13 7.97 -10.55
C VAL A 157 -78.49 6.49 -10.47
N GLN A 158 -78.17 5.82 -9.35
CA GLN A 158 -78.48 4.41 -9.09
C GLN A 158 -79.96 4.21 -8.73
N VAL A 159 -80.81 4.29 -9.75
CA VAL A 159 -82.26 4.09 -9.68
C VAL A 159 -82.71 3.16 -10.81
N VAL A 160 -83.59 2.20 -10.52
CA VAL A 160 -84.20 1.33 -11.54
C VAL A 160 -85.57 1.90 -11.94
N GLU A 161 -85.92 1.83 -13.23
CA GLU A 161 -87.23 2.21 -13.74
C GLU A 161 -88.37 1.46 -13.02
N ASP A 162 -89.50 2.10 -12.73
CA ASP A 162 -90.61 1.45 -12.03
C ASP A 162 -91.26 0.35 -12.90
N TRP A 163 -91.04 -0.91 -12.54
CA TRP A 163 -91.50 -2.07 -13.31
C TRP A 163 -92.95 -2.50 -13.00
N THR A 164 -93.65 -1.84 -12.07
CA THR A 164 -95.04 -2.18 -11.70
C THR A 164 -96.05 -1.92 -12.83
N GLY A 165 -95.67 -1.14 -13.85
CA GLY A 165 -96.48 -0.79 -15.02
C GLY A 165 -96.07 -1.46 -16.34
N LEU A 166 -95.22 -2.50 -16.32
CA LEU A 166 -94.76 -3.17 -17.54
C LEU A 166 -95.92 -3.85 -18.32
N PRO A 167 -95.82 -3.98 -19.65
CA PRO A 167 -96.96 -4.33 -20.53
C PRO A 167 -97.61 -5.68 -20.25
N ALA A 168 -96.85 -6.65 -19.72
CA ALA A 168 -97.26 -8.03 -19.45
C ALA A 168 -97.98 -8.75 -20.62
N THR A 169 -97.75 -8.32 -21.86
CA THR A 169 -98.37 -8.89 -23.07
C THR A 169 -97.95 -10.33 -23.33
N ASN A 170 -96.75 -10.72 -22.89
CA ASN A 170 -96.21 -12.07 -22.97
C ASN A 170 -96.24 -12.80 -21.60
N GLY A 171 -97.05 -12.31 -20.66
CA GLY A 171 -97.13 -12.83 -19.28
C GLY A 171 -96.18 -12.14 -18.31
N THR A 172 -96.15 -12.63 -17.07
CA THR A 172 -95.28 -12.13 -15.99
C THR A 172 -94.18 -13.14 -15.70
N LEU A 173 -92.94 -12.67 -15.62
CA LEU A 173 -91.77 -13.48 -15.27
C LEU A 173 -91.52 -13.43 -13.75
N GLU A 174 -91.27 -14.60 -13.17
CA GLU A 174 -90.85 -14.75 -11.78
C GLU A 174 -89.31 -14.68 -11.73
N PHE A 175 -88.75 -13.54 -11.31
CA PHE A 175 -87.31 -13.28 -11.26
C PHE A 175 -86.74 -13.49 -9.86
N ALA A 176 -85.74 -14.36 -9.73
CA ALA A 176 -84.98 -14.51 -8.49
C ALA A 176 -83.73 -13.63 -8.50
N ALA A 177 -83.58 -12.79 -7.47
CA ALA A 177 -82.38 -12.02 -7.20
C ALA A 177 -81.99 -12.12 -5.72
N LYS A 178 -80.72 -11.90 -5.42
CA LYS A 178 -80.25 -11.80 -4.03
C LYS A 178 -80.12 -10.34 -3.64
N ALA A 179 -81.09 -9.81 -2.89
CA ALA A 179 -81.16 -8.38 -2.51
C ALA A 179 -80.14 -7.96 -1.42
N SER A 180 -79.06 -8.73 -1.26
CA SER A 180 -77.93 -8.46 -0.35
C SER A 180 -76.58 -8.50 -1.08
N SER A 181 -76.59 -8.45 -2.41
CA SER A 181 -75.41 -8.50 -3.28
C SER A 181 -75.22 -7.18 -4.03
N ALA A 182 -74.97 -6.07 -3.34
CA ALA A 182 -74.60 -4.81 -4.01
C ALA A 182 -73.24 -4.98 -4.73
N PRO A 183 -73.03 -4.41 -5.94
CA PRO A 183 -73.95 -3.55 -6.71
C PRO A 183 -74.98 -4.28 -7.61
N PHE A 184 -74.98 -5.61 -7.64
CA PHE A 184 -75.82 -6.44 -8.53
C PHE A 184 -77.31 -6.44 -8.17
N ALA A 185 -77.65 -6.63 -6.89
CA ALA A 185 -79.01 -6.50 -6.37
C ALA A 185 -79.01 -6.19 -4.86
N TYR A 186 -79.67 -5.11 -4.46
CA TYR A 186 -79.75 -4.67 -3.06
C TYR A 186 -80.99 -3.81 -2.79
N VAL A 187 -81.33 -3.58 -1.53
CA VAL A 187 -82.49 -2.75 -1.15
C VAL A 187 -82.07 -1.30 -0.93
N LYS A 188 -82.66 -0.37 -1.69
CA LYS A 188 -82.50 1.08 -1.55
C LYS A 188 -83.88 1.75 -1.50
N ASP A 189 -84.11 2.60 -0.49
CA ASP A 189 -85.39 3.28 -0.25
C ASP A 189 -86.62 2.34 -0.23
N GLY A 190 -86.44 1.11 0.26
CA GLY A 190 -87.48 0.08 0.35
C GLY A 190 -87.82 -0.61 -0.98
N LYS A 191 -87.10 -0.34 -2.07
CA LYS A 191 -87.19 -1.03 -3.36
C LYS A 191 -85.92 -1.85 -3.62
N THR A 192 -86.05 -3.00 -4.30
CA THR A 192 -84.87 -3.77 -4.74
C THR A 192 -84.34 -3.17 -6.04
N VAL A 193 -83.09 -2.78 -6.06
CA VAL A 193 -82.39 -2.13 -7.18
C VAL A 193 -81.05 -2.82 -7.43
N GLY A 194 -80.39 -2.56 -8.55
CA GLY A 194 -79.07 -3.10 -8.86
C GLY A 194 -78.88 -3.42 -10.33
N TYR A 195 -77.64 -3.73 -10.72
CA TYR A 195 -77.25 -4.06 -12.09
C TYR A 195 -78.12 -5.16 -12.72
N ASP A 196 -78.26 -6.31 -12.05
CA ASP A 196 -79.08 -7.45 -12.52
C ASP A 196 -80.56 -7.08 -12.64
N VAL A 197 -81.03 -6.20 -11.74
CA VAL A 197 -82.42 -5.74 -11.67
C VAL A 197 -82.72 -4.75 -12.81
N ASP A 198 -81.79 -3.87 -13.15
CA ASP A 198 -81.94 -2.93 -14.26
C ASP A 198 -81.98 -3.67 -15.60
N ILE A 199 -81.06 -4.62 -15.81
CA ILE A 199 -81.02 -5.46 -17.02
C ILE A 199 -82.34 -6.22 -17.20
N VAL A 200 -82.85 -6.90 -16.15
CA VAL A 200 -84.08 -7.69 -16.29
C VAL A 200 -85.32 -6.80 -16.52
N VAL A 201 -85.36 -5.59 -15.94
CA VAL A 201 -86.46 -4.64 -16.16
C VAL A 201 -86.46 -4.13 -17.60
N ARG A 202 -85.29 -3.78 -18.15
CA ARG A 202 -85.14 -3.39 -19.55
C ARG A 202 -85.43 -4.55 -20.51
N PHE A 203 -85.01 -5.77 -20.17
CA PHE A 203 -85.35 -7.00 -20.90
C PHE A 203 -86.87 -7.22 -20.96
N CYS A 204 -87.56 -7.13 -19.82
CA CYS A 204 -89.02 -7.29 -19.76
C CYS A 204 -89.74 -6.21 -20.58
N LYS A 205 -89.25 -4.97 -20.57
CA LYS A 205 -89.79 -3.87 -21.38
C LYS A 205 -89.59 -4.10 -22.89
N ALA A 206 -88.42 -4.57 -23.30
CA ALA A 206 -88.10 -4.83 -24.71
C ALA A 206 -88.93 -6.00 -25.28
N TYR A 207 -89.13 -7.06 -24.50
CA TYR A 207 -89.82 -8.28 -24.92
C TYR A 207 -91.29 -8.37 -24.45
N GLY A 208 -91.83 -7.33 -23.82
CA GLY A 208 -93.25 -7.24 -23.44
C GLY A 208 -93.70 -8.16 -22.30
N TYR A 209 -92.82 -8.47 -21.35
CA TYR A 209 -93.12 -9.22 -20.13
C TYR A 209 -93.43 -8.30 -18.94
N GLY A 210 -94.19 -8.79 -17.96
CA GLY A 210 -94.25 -8.23 -16.61
C GLY A 210 -93.18 -8.86 -15.71
N LEU A 211 -92.91 -8.27 -14.54
CA LEU A 211 -91.85 -8.75 -13.64
C LEU A 211 -92.33 -8.85 -12.18
N ASN A 212 -92.16 -10.03 -11.58
CA ASN A 212 -92.27 -10.27 -10.14
C ASN A 212 -90.88 -10.59 -9.58
N LEU A 213 -90.35 -9.75 -8.69
CA LEU A 213 -89.02 -9.92 -8.11
C LEU A 213 -89.10 -10.65 -6.75
N HIS A 214 -88.29 -11.69 -6.59
CA HIS A 214 -88.13 -12.46 -5.37
C HIS A 214 -86.73 -12.30 -4.80
N ASN A 215 -86.64 -11.91 -3.52
CA ASN A 215 -85.38 -11.98 -2.79
C ASN A 215 -85.12 -13.42 -2.34
N VAL A 216 -84.05 -14.04 -2.84
CA VAL A 216 -83.74 -15.46 -2.62
C VAL A 216 -82.31 -15.61 -2.09
N GLU A 217 -82.14 -16.43 -1.06
CA GLU A 217 -80.83 -16.76 -0.50
C GLU A 217 -80.05 -17.72 -1.39
N LEU A 218 -78.73 -17.52 -1.44
CA LEU A 218 -77.77 -18.20 -2.32
C LEU A 218 -77.93 -19.73 -2.34
N THR A 219 -78.05 -20.34 -1.17
CA THR A 219 -78.11 -21.81 -1.00
C THR A 219 -79.39 -22.42 -1.58
N SER A 220 -80.42 -21.61 -1.81
CA SER A 220 -81.72 -22.04 -2.36
C SER A 220 -81.96 -21.60 -3.80
N PHE A 221 -81.04 -20.83 -4.38
CA PHE A 221 -81.21 -20.14 -5.66
C PHE A 221 -81.27 -21.10 -6.86
N ILE A 222 -80.20 -21.87 -7.09
CA ILE A 222 -80.12 -22.83 -8.21
C ILE A 222 -81.22 -23.89 -8.10
N ALA A 223 -81.48 -24.39 -6.89
CA ALA A 223 -82.55 -25.36 -6.64
C ALA A 223 -83.95 -24.78 -6.98
N GLY A 224 -84.17 -23.48 -6.76
CA GLY A 224 -85.41 -22.79 -7.11
C GLY A 224 -85.62 -22.64 -8.61
N ILE A 225 -84.56 -22.28 -9.35
CA ILE A 225 -84.58 -22.20 -10.82
C ILE A 225 -84.75 -23.60 -11.43
N GLU A 226 -83.99 -24.59 -10.97
CA GLU A 226 -84.10 -25.99 -11.43
C GLU A 226 -85.50 -26.57 -11.22
N ALA A 227 -86.14 -26.26 -10.08
CA ALA A 227 -87.50 -26.69 -9.79
C ALA A 227 -88.59 -25.94 -10.59
N GLY A 228 -88.22 -24.96 -11.43
CA GLY A 228 -89.14 -24.13 -12.21
C GLY A 228 -89.99 -23.17 -11.37
N LYS A 229 -89.55 -22.86 -10.14
CA LYS A 229 -90.20 -21.88 -9.27
C LYS A 229 -89.98 -20.44 -9.76
N TYR A 230 -88.86 -20.20 -10.45
CA TYR A 230 -88.48 -18.93 -11.03
C TYR A 230 -88.19 -19.14 -12.52
N ASP A 231 -88.60 -18.18 -13.36
CA ASP A 231 -88.44 -18.23 -14.81
C ASP A 231 -87.02 -17.86 -15.25
N LEU A 232 -86.38 -16.97 -14.49
CA LEU A 232 -84.98 -16.58 -14.64
C LEU A 232 -84.46 -16.01 -13.32
N GLY A 233 -83.14 -15.94 -13.17
CA GLY A 233 -82.53 -15.29 -12.02
C GLY A 233 -81.10 -14.86 -12.28
N ALA A 234 -80.69 -13.79 -11.63
CA ALA A 234 -79.30 -13.34 -11.57
C ALA A 234 -78.94 -12.94 -10.13
N ALA A 235 -77.69 -13.20 -9.76
CA ALA A 235 -77.19 -12.93 -8.43
C ALA A 235 -75.66 -12.79 -8.42
N GLY A 236 -75.09 -12.31 -9.54
CA GLY A 236 -73.64 -12.18 -9.72
C GLY A 236 -72.88 -13.48 -9.47
N PHE A 237 -73.20 -14.58 -10.17
CA PHE A 237 -72.42 -15.83 -10.10
C PHE A 237 -71.61 -16.12 -11.35
N THR A 238 -70.38 -16.58 -11.14
CA THR A 238 -69.57 -17.25 -12.16
C THR A 238 -70.29 -18.46 -12.73
N VAL A 239 -70.26 -18.58 -14.06
CA VAL A 239 -70.67 -19.80 -14.77
C VAL A 239 -69.66 -20.91 -14.49
N THR A 240 -70.09 -21.95 -13.76
CA THR A 240 -69.28 -23.16 -13.54
C THR A 240 -69.84 -24.35 -14.30
N GLU A 241 -68.98 -25.28 -14.70
CA GLU A 241 -69.41 -26.53 -15.37
C GLU A 241 -70.46 -27.28 -14.54
N GLU A 242 -70.28 -27.38 -13.22
CA GLU A 242 -71.23 -28.05 -12.30
C GLU A 242 -72.63 -27.42 -12.33
N ARG A 243 -72.74 -26.08 -12.41
CA ARG A 243 -74.04 -25.39 -12.45
C ARG A 243 -74.67 -25.45 -13.83
N ALA A 244 -73.86 -25.41 -14.89
CA ALA A 244 -74.31 -25.51 -16.28
C ALA A 244 -74.93 -26.89 -16.59
N GLU A 245 -74.61 -27.93 -15.81
CA GLU A 245 -75.30 -29.22 -15.87
C GLU A 245 -76.77 -29.14 -15.41
N ARG A 246 -77.11 -28.21 -14.51
CA ARG A 246 -78.43 -28.15 -13.84
C ARG A 246 -79.38 -27.08 -14.40
N VAL A 247 -78.84 -25.94 -14.82
CA VAL A 247 -79.60 -24.81 -15.39
C VAL A 247 -79.00 -24.37 -16.72
N TYR A 248 -79.74 -23.59 -17.51
CA TYR A 248 -79.17 -22.88 -18.65
C TYR A 248 -78.62 -21.54 -18.20
N PHE A 249 -77.50 -21.10 -18.79
CA PHE A 249 -76.97 -19.75 -18.62
C PHE A 249 -77.11 -18.94 -19.90
N SER A 250 -77.28 -17.62 -19.78
CA SER A 250 -77.06 -16.68 -20.89
C SER A 250 -75.58 -16.61 -21.26
N GLU A 251 -75.27 -15.90 -22.34
CA GLU A 251 -73.95 -15.30 -22.52
C GLU A 251 -73.63 -14.40 -21.32
N PRO A 252 -72.35 -14.24 -20.93
CA PRO A 252 -72.00 -13.40 -19.81
C PRO A 252 -72.44 -11.94 -20.01
N ASP A 253 -73.19 -11.40 -19.05
CA ASP A 253 -73.59 -9.99 -19.05
C ASP A 253 -72.50 -9.09 -18.47
N TYR A 254 -71.65 -9.62 -17.59
CA TYR A 254 -70.47 -8.94 -17.07
C TYR A 254 -69.26 -9.89 -17.03
N SER A 255 -68.07 -9.39 -17.35
CA SER A 255 -66.79 -10.13 -17.25
C SER A 255 -65.86 -9.38 -16.31
N GLY A 256 -65.51 -10.01 -15.18
CA GLY A 256 -64.66 -9.41 -14.15
C GLY A 256 -63.85 -10.48 -13.42
N GLY A 257 -62.76 -10.09 -12.77
CA GLY A 257 -61.87 -11.02 -12.09
C GLY A 257 -62.02 -11.07 -10.57
N ILE A 258 -61.51 -12.15 -9.99
CA ILE A 258 -61.33 -12.26 -8.53
C ILE A 258 -60.08 -11.47 -8.15
N VAL A 259 -60.22 -10.55 -7.19
CA VAL A 259 -59.13 -9.74 -6.63
C VAL A 259 -58.87 -10.10 -5.17
N VAL A 260 -57.73 -9.63 -4.66
CA VAL A 260 -57.32 -9.83 -3.27
C VAL A 260 -57.41 -8.52 -2.51
N VAL A 261 -58.17 -8.51 -1.41
CA VAL A 261 -58.34 -7.34 -0.54
C VAL A 261 -57.34 -7.41 0.62
N VAL A 262 -56.61 -6.32 0.84
CA VAL A 262 -55.48 -6.18 1.78
C VAL A 262 -55.60 -4.88 2.59
N ALA A 263 -54.79 -4.69 3.63
CA ALA A 263 -54.77 -3.44 4.40
C ALA A 263 -54.23 -2.27 3.56
N ASP A 264 -54.86 -1.10 3.64
CA ASP A 264 -54.37 0.11 2.97
C ASP A 264 -53.33 0.83 3.86
N THR A 265 -52.05 0.62 3.55
CA THR A 265 -50.91 1.19 4.31
C THR A 265 -50.25 2.39 3.63
N GLY A 266 -50.80 2.89 2.50
CA GLY A 266 -50.25 4.01 1.74
C GLY A 266 -48.90 3.72 1.06
N ALA A 267 -48.93 3.29 -0.21
CA ALA A 267 -47.73 3.15 -1.04
C ALA A 267 -47.21 4.51 -1.55
N GLY A 268 -45.89 4.70 -1.63
CA GLY A 268 -45.26 5.90 -2.21
C GLY A 268 -45.35 5.92 -3.75
N GLU A 269 -45.27 7.11 -4.36
CA GLU A 269 -45.25 7.27 -5.84
C GLU A 269 -44.00 6.58 -6.44
N ALA A 270 -44.20 5.72 -7.44
CA ALA A 270 -43.11 5.09 -8.20
C ALA A 270 -42.40 6.12 -9.07
N ARG A 271 -41.06 6.06 -9.11
CA ARG A 271 -40.21 6.97 -9.89
C ARG A 271 -40.02 6.50 -11.33
N PHE A 272 -40.00 5.19 -11.57
CA PHE A 272 -39.82 4.59 -12.89
C PHE A 272 -40.91 3.53 -13.14
N GLU A 273 -41.66 3.68 -14.23
CA GLU A 273 -42.73 2.75 -14.62
C GLU A 273 -42.42 2.05 -15.95
N THR A 274 -41.73 2.73 -16.87
CA THR A 274 -41.36 2.22 -18.19
C THR A 274 -39.87 2.41 -18.49
N LEU A 275 -39.32 1.68 -19.47
CA LEU A 275 -37.93 1.88 -19.90
C LEU A 275 -37.64 3.32 -20.38
N ALA A 276 -38.65 4.04 -20.86
CA ALA A 276 -38.52 5.43 -21.31
C ALA A 276 -38.20 6.40 -20.16
N ASP A 277 -38.59 6.09 -18.93
CA ASP A 277 -38.35 6.95 -17.76
C ASP A 277 -36.87 7.03 -17.37
N PHE A 278 -36.05 6.13 -17.93
CA PHE A 278 -34.60 6.13 -17.77
C PHE A 278 -33.90 7.08 -18.75
N GLU A 279 -34.59 7.76 -19.65
CA GLU A 279 -33.97 8.75 -20.54
C GLU A 279 -33.25 9.85 -19.73
N GLY A 280 -31.96 10.06 -20.01
CA GLY A 280 -31.13 11.04 -19.31
C GLY A 280 -30.61 10.61 -17.92
N THR A 281 -30.89 9.37 -17.49
CA THR A 281 -30.39 8.81 -16.23
C THR A 281 -28.98 8.21 -16.36
N THR A 282 -28.41 7.79 -15.23
CA THR A 282 -27.12 7.08 -15.19
C THR A 282 -27.33 5.61 -14.87
N LEU A 283 -26.97 4.71 -15.78
CA LEU A 283 -27.01 3.27 -15.55
C LEU A 283 -25.60 2.72 -15.26
N GLY A 284 -25.50 1.74 -14.37
CA GLY A 284 -24.27 1.00 -14.12
C GLY A 284 -24.15 -0.19 -15.07
N ALA A 285 -22.94 -0.49 -15.55
CA ALA A 285 -22.62 -1.71 -16.29
C ALA A 285 -21.29 -2.31 -15.80
N VAL A 286 -21.11 -3.63 -15.93
CA VAL A 286 -19.81 -4.27 -15.67
C VAL A 286 -18.87 -4.05 -16.85
N THR A 287 -17.61 -3.71 -16.59
CA THR A 287 -16.60 -3.44 -17.62
C THR A 287 -16.41 -4.65 -18.54
N GLY A 288 -16.64 -4.47 -19.84
CA GLY A 288 -16.48 -5.52 -20.85
C GLY A 288 -17.72 -6.40 -21.07
N ALA A 289 -18.82 -6.17 -20.33
CA ALA A 289 -20.12 -6.78 -20.61
C ALA A 289 -20.75 -6.16 -21.87
N TYR A 290 -21.58 -6.92 -22.58
CA TYR A 290 -22.30 -6.47 -23.78
C TYR A 290 -23.59 -5.68 -23.45
N GLN A 291 -24.01 -5.74 -22.18
CA GLN A 291 -25.26 -5.19 -21.68
C GLN A 291 -25.38 -3.66 -21.90
N ASP A 292 -24.26 -2.93 -21.87
CA ASP A 292 -24.26 -1.48 -22.04
C ASP A 292 -24.57 -1.05 -23.48
N GLN A 293 -24.09 -1.80 -24.47
CA GLN A 293 -24.41 -1.56 -25.88
C GLN A 293 -25.90 -1.77 -26.13
N LEU A 294 -26.43 -2.87 -25.60
CA LEU A 294 -27.84 -3.23 -25.73
C LEU A 294 -28.77 -2.19 -25.05
N ALA A 295 -28.38 -1.71 -23.87
CA ALA A 295 -29.10 -0.65 -23.17
C ALA A 295 -29.08 0.67 -23.96
N LYS A 296 -27.95 1.05 -24.57
CA LYS A 296 -27.84 2.26 -25.42
C LYS A 296 -28.67 2.18 -26.70
N GLU A 297 -28.85 0.99 -27.24
CA GLU A 297 -29.70 0.75 -28.41
C GLU A 297 -31.19 0.81 -28.06
N THR A 298 -31.54 0.51 -26.81
CA THR A 298 -32.94 0.40 -26.34
C THR A 298 -33.45 1.69 -25.67
N ILE A 299 -32.61 2.34 -24.86
CA ILE A 299 -32.98 3.54 -24.07
C ILE A 299 -32.14 4.73 -24.56
N PRO A 300 -32.75 5.73 -25.22
CA PRO A 300 -32.02 6.89 -25.71
C PRO A 300 -31.54 7.78 -24.55
N GLY A 301 -30.41 8.44 -24.74
CA GLY A 301 -29.95 9.51 -23.83
C GLY A 301 -29.37 9.06 -22.48
N ILE A 302 -29.22 7.76 -22.23
CA ILE A 302 -28.60 7.24 -20.99
C ILE A 302 -27.09 7.50 -20.93
N SER A 303 -26.57 7.62 -19.71
CA SER A 303 -25.13 7.60 -19.43
C SER A 303 -24.73 6.30 -18.73
N ILE A 304 -23.55 5.74 -19.05
CA ILE A 304 -23.08 4.48 -18.47
C ILE A 304 -21.89 4.73 -17.54
N GLN A 305 -21.98 4.24 -16.31
CA GLN A 305 -20.88 4.14 -15.37
C GLN A 305 -20.41 2.68 -15.26
N TYR A 306 -19.11 2.46 -15.44
CA TYR A 306 -18.55 1.11 -15.46
C TYR A 306 -18.00 0.69 -14.09
N TYR A 307 -18.22 -0.58 -13.74
CA TYR A 307 -17.77 -1.21 -12.51
C TYR A 307 -17.00 -2.50 -12.82
N ASP A 308 -16.05 -2.88 -11.97
CA ASP A 308 -15.24 -4.10 -12.16
C ASP A 308 -15.98 -5.37 -11.71
N ASP A 309 -17.00 -5.23 -10.85
CA ASP A 309 -17.77 -6.34 -10.29
C ASP A 309 -19.22 -5.92 -9.99
N VAL A 310 -20.14 -6.90 -10.01
CA VAL A 310 -21.58 -6.70 -9.80
C VAL A 310 -21.89 -6.15 -8.40
N ALA A 311 -21.18 -6.59 -7.36
CA ALA A 311 -21.45 -6.11 -6.00
C ALA A 311 -21.15 -4.62 -5.84
N SER A 312 -20.07 -4.12 -6.45
CA SER A 312 -19.74 -2.69 -6.50
C SER A 312 -20.78 -1.88 -7.28
N GLN A 313 -21.32 -2.44 -8.38
CA GLN A 313 -22.39 -1.84 -9.17
C GLN A 313 -23.70 -1.73 -8.35
N LEU A 314 -24.14 -2.83 -7.70
CA LEU A 314 -25.34 -2.85 -6.86
C LEU A 314 -25.20 -1.90 -5.65
N LEU A 315 -24.03 -1.84 -5.03
CA LEU A 315 -23.77 -0.87 -3.96
C LEU A 315 -23.90 0.58 -4.45
N ALA A 316 -23.44 0.87 -5.67
CA ALA A 316 -23.58 2.20 -6.24
C ALA A 316 -25.04 2.56 -6.53
N LEU A 317 -25.85 1.58 -6.92
CA LEU A 317 -27.30 1.73 -7.06
C LEU A 317 -27.96 2.03 -5.71
N GLN A 318 -27.63 1.28 -4.66
CA GLN A 318 -28.16 1.50 -3.31
C GLN A 318 -27.82 2.89 -2.76
N ASN A 319 -26.61 3.38 -3.03
CA ASN A 319 -26.17 4.72 -2.57
C ASN A 319 -26.67 5.87 -3.47
N GLY A 320 -27.43 5.58 -4.52
CA GLY A 320 -27.97 6.59 -5.43
C GLY A 320 -26.94 7.22 -6.37
N TYR A 321 -25.79 6.58 -6.61
CA TYR A 321 -24.82 7.05 -7.61
C TYR A 321 -25.25 6.71 -9.04
N ILE A 322 -26.07 5.68 -9.20
CA ILE A 322 -26.70 5.28 -10.46
C ILE A 322 -28.20 5.03 -10.21
N ASP A 323 -28.98 5.08 -11.27
CA ASP A 323 -30.44 4.97 -11.27
C ASP A 323 -30.91 3.53 -11.60
N GLY A 324 -30.08 2.76 -12.29
CA GLY A 324 -30.32 1.34 -12.57
C GLY A 324 -29.01 0.59 -12.83
N ALA A 325 -28.98 -0.71 -12.54
CA ALA A 325 -27.84 -1.58 -12.76
C ALA A 325 -28.18 -2.64 -13.82
N LEU A 326 -27.46 -2.62 -14.95
CA LEU A 326 -27.60 -3.61 -16.01
C LEU A 326 -26.98 -4.94 -15.57
N ASN A 327 -27.76 -6.01 -15.62
CA ASN A 327 -27.30 -7.35 -15.26
C ASN A 327 -28.03 -8.46 -16.01
N ASP A 328 -27.48 -9.66 -15.88
CA ASP A 328 -28.10 -10.89 -16.35
C ASP A 328 -29.22 -11.33 -15.41
N LEU A 329 -30.30 -11.88 -15.96
CA LEU A 329 -31.48 -12.30 -15.19
C LEU A 329 -31.16 -13.25 -14.02
N PRO A 330 -30.39 -14.34 -14.18
CA PRO A 330 -30.06 -15.24 -13.07
C PRO A 330 -29.37 -14.56 -11.89
N LEU A 331 -28.42 -13.67 -12.18
CA LEU A 331 -27.67 -12.93 -11.17
C LEU A 331 -28.58 -11.93 -10.45
N SER A 332 -29.47 -11.28 -11.21
CA SER A 332 -30.40 -10.28 -10.71
C SER A 332 -31.44 -10.90 -9.77
N GLN A 333 -31.94 -12.08 -10.11
CA GLN A 333 -32.86 -12.86 -9.25
C GLN A 333 -32.21 -13.22 -7.92
N LEU A 334 -30.95 -13.67 -7.96
CA LEU A 334 -30.20 -13.99 -6.75
C LEU A 334 -29.89 -12.75 -5.92
N ALA A 335 -29.50 -11.64 -6.57
CA ALA A 335 -29.20 -10.38 -5.90
C ALA A 335 -30.41 -9.82 -5.16
N VAL A 336 -31.57 -9.74 -5.84
CA VAL A 336 -32.83 -9.27 -5.24
C VAL A 336 -33.33 -10.20 -4.13
N ALA A 337 -33.17 -11.52 -4.28
CA ALA A 337 -33.51 -12.47 -3.21
C ALA A 337 -32.65 -12.29 -1.95
N ARG A 338 -31.42 -11.78 -2.08
CA ARG A 338 -30.48 -11.55 -0.97
C ARG A 338 -30.55 -10.11 -0.41
N GLN A 339 -31.06 -9.15 -1.19
CA GLN A 339 -31.11 -7.72 -0.88
C GLN A 339 -32.52 -7.17 -1.15
N PRO A 340 -33.42 -7.18 -0.14
CA PRO A 340 -34.82 -6.78 -0.31
C PRO A 340 -35.00 -5.29 -0.69
N GLU A 341 -33.98 -4.47 -0.50
CA GLU A 341 -33.91 -3.06 -0.94
C GLU A 341 -33.76 -2.87 -2.45
N LEU A 342 -33.55 -3.96 -3.20
CA LEU A 342 -33.42 -3.97 -4.66
C LEU A 342 -34.61 -4.69 -5.30
N ALA A 343 -34.91 -4.34 -6.54
CA ALA A 343 -35.94 -5.00 -7.35
C ALA A 343 -35.49 -5.12 -8.81
N ILE A 344 -35.99 -6.15 -9.51
CA ILE A 344 -35.79 -6.26 -10.96
C ILE A 344 -36.86 -5.40 -11.63
N PHE A 345 -36.44 -4.53 -12.54
CA PHE A 345 -37.35 -3.73 -13.36
C PHE A 345 -38.20 -4.66 -14.26
N PRO A 346 -39.53 -4.47 -14.36
CA PRO A 346 -40.41 -5.42 -15.04
C PRO A 346 -40.11 -5.63 -16.52
N GLU A 347 -39.70 -4.59 -17.24
CA GLU A 347 -39.34 -4.68 -18.65
C GLU A 347 -37.90 -5.19 -18.82
N THR A 348 -37.74 -6.23 -19.66
CA THR A 348 -36.42 -6.72 -20.06
C THR A 348 -35.86 -5.87 -21.19
N ILE A 349 -34.57 -5.52 -21.13
CA ILE A 349 -33.93 -4.66 -22.13
C ILE A 349 -33.83 -5.39 -23.47
N ALA A 350 -33.27 -6.61 -23.47
CA ALA A 350 -33.38 -7.52 -24.61
C ALA A 350 -32.99 -8.96 -24.22
N PRO A 351 -33.39 -9.95 -25.03
CA PRO A 351 -32.96 -11.34 -24.84
C PRO A 351 -31.45 -11.49 -25.08
N ASP A 352 -30.82 -12.37 -24.32
CA ASP A 352 -29.39 -12.71 -24.46
C ASP A 352 -29.20 -14.24 -24.47
N SER A 353 -28.16 -14.71 -25.14
CA SER A 353 -27.77 -16.11 -25.21
C SER A 353 -26.31 -16.28 -24.83
N TYR A 354 -26.07 -17.11 -23.82
CA TYR A 354 -24.72 -17.40 -23.35
C TYR A 354 -24.17 -18.61 -24.08
N GLY A 355 -22.85 -18.59 -24.33
CA GLY A 355 -22.14 -19.69 -24.96
C GLY A 355 -20.80 -19.96 -24.30
N LEU A 356 -20.38 -21.22 -24.32
CA LEU A 356 -19.02 -21.60 -23.96
C LEU A 356 -18.05 -21.16 -25.07
N GLY A 357 -16.99 -20.43 -24.70
CA GLY A 357 -15.98 -19.96 -25.64
C GLY A 357 -14.89 -20.99 -25.88
N LEU A 358 -14.48 -21.17 -27.14
CA LEU A 358 -13.40 -22.06 -27.56
C LEU A 358 -12.39 -21.30 -28.44
N PRO A 359 -11.14 -21.78 -28.58
CA PRO A 359 -10.18 -21.18 -29.49
C PRO A 359 -10.75 -21.12 -30.92
N LYS A 360 -10.37 -20.10 -31.67
CA LYS A 360 -10.77 -19.98 -33.08
C LYS A 360 -10.37 -21.24 -33.87
N ASP A 361 -11.28 -21.75 -34.67
CA ASP A 361 -11.15 -22.98 -35.46
C ASP A 361 -10.88 -24.24 -34.60
N SER A 362 -11.40 -24.25 -33.37
CA SER A 362 -11.19 -25.38 -32.44
C SER A 362 -11.88 -26.65 -32.96
N PRO A 363 -11.19 -27.81 -32.95
CA PRO A 363 -11.80 -29.09 -33.32
C PRO A 363 -12.85 -29.58 -32.30
N LEU A 364 -12.94 -28.92 -31.13
CA LEU A 364 -13.91 -29.23 -30.10
C LEU A 364 -15.23 -28.50 -30.27
N THR A 365 -15.30 -27.40 -31.05
CA THR A 365 -16.49 -26.54 -31.14
C THR A 365 -17.73 -27.32 -31.55
N ASP A 366 -17.64 -28.11 -32.63
CA ASP A 366 -18.76 -28.93 -33.12
C ASP A 366 -19.13 -30.06 -32.14
N GLN A 367 -18.12 -30.66 -31.50
CA GLN A 367 -18.32 -31.76 -30.54
C GLN A 367 -19.05 -31.27 -29.29
N VAL A 368 -18.61 -30.14 -28.72
CA VAL A 368 -19.23 -29.51 -27.55
C VAL A 368 -20.63 -29.04 -27.90
N SER A 369 -20.83 -28.43 -29.07
CA SER A 369 -22.16 -28.02 -29.54
C SER A 369 -23.13 -29.19 -29.66
N ALA A 370 -22.69 -30.31 -30.23
CA ALA A 370 -23.52 -31.52 -30.35
C ALA A 370 -23.91 -32.11 -28.97
N ILE A 371 -23.01 -32.04 -27.98
CA ILE A 371 -23.31 -32.47 -26.60
C ILE A 371 -24.37 -31.56 -25.98
N ILE A 372 -24.21 -30.23 -26.09
CA ILE A 372 -25.17 -29.26 -25.54
C ILE A 372 -26.55 -29.44 -26.16
N GLU A 373 -26.64 -29.59 -27.48
CA GLU A 373 -27.93 -29.82 -28.16
C GLU A 373 -28.60 -31.14 -27.75
N ARG A 374 -27.81 -32.19 -27.52
CA ARG A 374 -28.33 -33.45 -26.97
C ARG A 374 -28.87 -33.26 -25.55
N TYR A 375 -28.14 -32.55 -24.69
CA TYR A 375 -28.58 -32.23 -23.32
C TYR A 375 -29.81 -31.33 -23.27
N ARG A 376 -29.99 -30.49 -24.29
CA ARG A 376 -31.23 -29.73 -24.49
C ARG A 376 -32.40 -30.66 -24.82
N ALA A 377 -32.18 -31.63 -25.71
CA ALA A 377 -33.22 -32.55 -26.17
C ALA A 377 -33.64 -33.60 -25.13
N ASP A 378 -32.74 -34.01 -24.23
CA ASP A 378 -33.01 -35.02 -23.20
C ASP A 378 -33.42 -34.45 -21.83
N GLY A 379 -33.50 -33.12 -21.71
CA GLY A 379 -33.90 -32.41 -20.48
C GLY A 379 -32.80 -32.22 -19.45
N THR A 380 -31.55 -32.61 -19.75
CA THR A 380 -30.40 -32.41 -18.84
C THR A 380 -30.15 -30.92 -18.56
N LEU A 381 -30.27 -30.05 -19.57
CA LEU A 381 -30.11 -28.60 -19.36
C LEU A 381 -31.20 -28.01 -18.45
N ASP A 382 -32.44 -28.51 -18.53
CA ASP A 382 -33.54 -28.09 -17.67
C ASP A 382 -33.30 -28.53 -16.23
N ALA A 383 -32.80 -29.75 -16.03
CA ALA A 383 -32.43 -30.27 -14.71
C ALA A 383 -31.27 -29.47 -14.08
N LEU A 384 -30.24 -29.13 -14.87
CA LEU A 384 -29.16 -28.25 -14.41
C LEU A 384 -29.70 -26.86 -14.04
N THR A 385 -30.60 -26.30 -14.84
CA THR A 385 -31.21 -24.99 -14.57
C THR A 385 -32.02 -25.03 -13.27
N ALA A 386 -32.89 -26.02 -13.08
CA ALA A 386 -33.68 -26.17 -11.86
C ALA A 386 -32.81 -26.34 -10.61
N LYS A 387 -31.69 -27.09 -10.72
CA LYS A 387 -30.74 -27.29 -9.63
C LYS A 387 -30.02 -26.01 -9.23
N TRP A 388 -29.43 -25.30 -10.19
CA TRP A 388 -28.55 -24.16 -9.90
C TRP A 388 -29.30 -22.85 -9.69
N MET A 389 -30.42 -22.65 -10.39
CA MET A 389 -31.29 -21.48 -10.24
C MET A 389 -32.30 -21.63 -9.10
N GLY A 390 -32.45 -22.83 -8.55
CA GLY A 390 -33.34 -23.10 -7.42
C GLY A 390 -32.84 -22.50 -6.09
N ALA A 391 -33.77 -22.33 -5.16
CA ALA A 391 -33.51 -21.79 -3.82
C ALA A 391 -32.85 -22.83 -2.87
N ASP A 392 -32.90 -24.12 -3.18
CA ASP A 392 -32.34 -25.18 -2.35
C ASP A 392 -30.81 -25.25 -2.51
N GLU A 393 -30.07 -24.71 -1.54
CA GLU A 393 -28.61 -24.77 -1.51
C GLU A 393 -28.06 -26.19 -1.27
N SER A 394 -28.84 -27.09 -0.68
CA SER A 394 -28.37 -28.43 -0.30
C SER A 394 -28.06 -29.32 -1.51
N VAL A 395 -28.66 -29.02 -2.66
CA VAL A 395 -28.48 -29.76 -3.91
C VAL A 395 -27.38 -29.19 -4.81
N LYS A 396 -26.80 -28.02 -4.50
CA LYS A 396 -25.81 -27.30 -5.32
C LYS A 396 -24.38 -27.85 -5.17
N THR A 397 -24.20 -29.12 -5.50
CA THR A 397 -22.92 -29.83 -5.49
C THR A 397 -22.63 -30.46 -6.84
N ILE A 398 -21.36 -30.59 -7.24
CA ILE A 398 -20.97 -31.27 -8.48
C ILE A 398 -20.43 -32.66 -8.13
N ASP A 399 -21.15 -33.71 -8.55
CA ASP A 399 -20.70 -35.09 -8.48
C ASP A 399 -20.98 -35.79 -9.81
N VAL A 400 -19.93 -36.11 -10.56
CA VAL A 400 -20.01 -36.80 -11.85
C VAL A 400 -19.53 -38.26 -11.78
N GLY A 401 -19.16 -38.74 -10.59
CA GLY A 401 -18.54 -40.04 -10.37
C GLY A 401 -17.15 -40.22 -11.02
N GLU A 402 -16.51 -41.37 -10.79
CA GLU A 402 -15.27 -41.73 -11.49
C GLU A 402 -15.56 -42.10 -12.96
N TYR A 403 -14.74 -41.60 -13.89
CA TYR A 403 -14.80 -41.94 -15.32
C TYR A 403 -13.39 -42.07 -15.93
N ASP A 404 -13.28 -42.88 -16.98
CA ASP A 404 -12.04 -43.03 -17.72
C ASP A 404 -11.82 -41.84 -18.68
N ALA A 405 -10.63 -41.23 -18.62
CA ALA A 405 -10.26 -40.07 -19.42
C ALA A 405 -9.12 -40.36 -20.43
N PRO A 406 -9.34 -41.21 -21.46
CA PRO A 406 -8.29 -41.61 -22.40
C PRO A 406 -7.86 -40.50 -23.38
N ASN A 407 -8.66 -39.44 -23.53
CA ASN A 407 -8.51 -38.44 -24.59
C ASN A 407 -7.72 -37.18 -24.15
N GLY A 408 -6.95 -37.28 -23.07
CA GLY A 408 -6.09 -36.20 -22.58
C GLY A 408 -6.79 -35.28 -21.59
N THR A 409 -6.28 -34.05 -21.45
CA THR A 409 -6.77 -33.07 -20.47
C THR A 409 -7.48 -31.91 -21.17
N LEU A 410 -8.68 -31.55 -20.69
CA LEU A 410 -9.43 -30.38 -21.12
C LEU A 410 -9.16 -29.25 -20.12
N ARG A 411 -8.52 -28.16 -20.56
CA ARG A 411 -8.20 -27.00 -19.71
C ARG A 411 -9.34 -26.00 -19.73
N TYR A 412 -10.06 -25.91 -18.63
CA TYR A 412 -11.23 -25.05 -18.49
C TYR A 412 -10.89 -23.83 -17.64
N VAL A 413 -11.27 -22.63 -18.10
CA VAL A 413 -11.14 -21.40 -17.31
C VAL A 413 -12.46 -20.67 -17.19
N HIS A 414 -12.88 -20.35 -15.97
CA HIS A 414 -14.14 -19.64 -15.74
C HIS A 414 -13.99 -18.40 -14.87
N ASP A 415 -14.95 -17.48 -14.97
CA ASP A 415 -15.09 -16.41 -13.99
C ASP A 415 -15.69 -16.96 -12.67
N PRO A 416 -15.02 -16.80 -11.52
CA PRO A 416 -15.51 -17.28 -10.22
C PRO A 416 -16.52 -16.34 -9.53
N SER A 417 -16.96 -15.25 -10.16
CA SER A 417 -17.82 -14.22 -9.55
C SER A 417 -19.25 -14.18 -10.09
N MET A 418 -19.65 -15.15 -10.92
CA MET A 418 -20.93 -15.17 -11.64
C MET A 418 -21.92 -16.16 -11.00
N GLU A 419 -22.15 -16.11 -9.68
CA GLU A 419 -23.12 -17.00 -9.01
C GLU A 419 -24.56 -16.72 -9.52
N PRO A 420 -25.35 -17.74 -9.91
CA PRO A 420 -25.13 -19.19 -9.78
C PRO A 420 -24.52 -19.89 -11.03
N MET A 421 -24.12 -19.14 -12.05
CA MET A 421 -23.57 -19.68 -13.31
C MET A 421 -22.19 -20.30 -13.14
N SER A 422 -21.26 -19.58 -12.52
CA SER A 422 -19.91 -20.06 -12.22
C SER A 422 -19.32 -19.29 -11.03
N TYR A 423 -18.98 -20.00 -9.97
CA TYR A 423 -18.49 -19.42 -8.72
C TYR A 423 -17.59 -20.38 -7.93
N VAL A 424 -17.10 -19.94 -6.77
CA VAL A 424 -16.28 -20.77 -5.88
C VAL A 424 -17.05 -21.11 -4.60
N GLY A 425 -17.16 -22.42 -4.34
CA GLY A 425 -17.77 -23.01 -3.17
C GLY A 425 -16.97 -22.81 -1.88
N GLU A 426 -17.50 -23.30 -0.76
CA GLU A 426 -16.91 -23.06 0.56
C GLU A 426 -15.53 -23.70 0.76
N GLY A 427 -15.27 -24.84 0.11
CA GLY A 427 -13.98 -25.53 0.17
C GLY A 427 -12.95 -25.04 -0.86
N GLY A 428 -13.28 -24.00 -1.63
CA GLY A 428 -12.44 -23.49 -2.72
C GLY A 428 -12.65 -24.20 -4.06
N GLU A 429 -13.58 -25.16 -4.15
CA GLU A 429 -13.98 -25.82 -5.38
C GLU A 429 -14.77 -24.91 -6.32
N SER A 430 -14.57 -25.06 -7.62
CA SER A 430 -15.39 -24.37 -8.62
C SER A 430 -16.77 -25.03 -8.71
N LEU A 431 -17.84 -24.24 -8.57
CA LEU A 431 -19.24 -24.65 -8.62
C LEU A 431 -20.03 -23.78 -9.61
N GLY A 432 -21.24 -24.21 -9.94
CA GLY A 432 -22.16 -23.46 -10.79
C GLY A 432 -22.63 -24.22 -12.01
N TYR A 433 -23.69 -23.70 -12.62
CA TYR A 433 -24.33 -24.28 -13.81
C TYR A 433 -23.33 -24.57 -14.94
N GLU A 434 -22.48 -23.61 -15.30
CA GLU A 434 -21.51 -23.76 -16.39
C GLU A 434 -20.35 -24.69 -16.00
N VAL A 435 -19.95 -24.67 -14.72
CA VAL A 435 -18.90 -25.56 -14.22
C VAL A 435 -19.35 -27.01 -14.26
N GLU A 436 -20.58 -27.31 -13.83
CA GLU A 436 -21.14 -28.67 -13.93
C GLU A 436 -21.33 -29.08 -15.39
N LEU A 437 -21.83 -28.18 -16.24
CA LEU A 437 -21.99 -28.44 -17.68
C LEU A 437 -20.64 -28.81 -18.33
N VAL A 438 -19.58 -28.04 -18.09
CA VAL A 438 -18.24 -28.33 -18.63
C VAL A 438 -17.68 -29.63 -18.04
N THR A 439 -17.98 -29.93 -16.78
CA THR A 439 -17.61 -31.22 -16.15
C THR A 439 -18.28 -32.40 -16.84
N LEU A 440 -19.57 -32.29 -17.17
CA LEU A 440 -20.29 -33.30 -17.93
C LEU A 440 -19.79 -33.42 -19.37
N ILE A 441 -19.42 -32.31 -20.01
CA ILE A 441 -18.82 -32.29 -21.35
C ILE A 441 -17.46 -33.00 -21.34
N ALA A 442 -16.59 -32.72 -20.36
CA ALA A 442 -15.28 -33.38 -20.23
C ALA A 442 -15.42 -34.90 -20.08
N LYS A 443 -16.41 -35.34 -19.29
CA LYS A 443 -16.76 -36.76 -19.13
C LYS A 443 -17.19 -37.40 -20.45
N GLU A 444 -18.07 -36.77 -21.21
CA GLU A 444 -18.53 -37.28 -22.52
C GLU A 444 -17.41 -37.30 -23.57
N LEU A 445 -16.50 -36.32 -23.51
CA LEU A 445 -15.31 -36.29 -24.36
C LEU A 445 -14.23 -37.30 -23.91
N GLY A 446 -14.39 -37.94 -22.75
CA GLY A 446 -13.38 -38.82 -22.16
C GLY A 446 -12.07 -38.09 -21.87
N MET A 447 -12.14 -36.85 -21.40
CA MET A 447 -10.99 -35.99 -21.09
C MET A 447 -10.96 -35.65 -19.60
N GLU A 448 -9.77 -35.60 -19.01
CA GLU A 448 -9.57 -35.17 -17.63
C GLU A 448 -9.76 -33.65 -17.55
N LEU A 449 -10.56 -33.16 -16.60
CA LEU A 449 -10.83 -31.74 -16.48
C LEU A 449 -9.80 -31.05 -15.58
N GLU A 450 -9.10 -30.05 -16.12
CA GLU A 450 -8.24 -29.13 -15.36
C GLU A 450 -8.94 -27.77 -15.26
N ILE A 451 -9.42 -27.40 -14.08
CA ILE A 451 -10.14 -26.14 -13.85
C ILE A 451 -9.16 -25.08 -13.34
N THR A 452 -9.17 -23.90 -13.98
CA THR A 452 -8.48 -22.70 -13.51
C THR A 452 -9.49 -21.55 -13.37
N GLN A 453 -9.29 -20.67 -12.40
CA GLN A 453 -10.13 -19.49 -12.22
C GLN A 453 -9.49 -18.28 -12.92
N GLY A 454 -10.30 -17.45 -13.59
CA GLY A 454 -9.86 -16.24 -14.28
C GLY A 454 -10.80 -15.07 -14.02
N SER A 455 -10.34 -13.81 -14.09
CA SER A 455 -11.30 -12.70 -14.18
C SER A 455 -11.92 -12.64 -15.57
N PHE A 456 -13.14 -12.11 -15.70
CA PHE A 456 -13.86 -11.97 -16.97
C PHE A 456 -12.98 -11.40 -18.09
N ALA A 457 -12.29 -10.29 -17.82
CA ALA A 457 -11.40 -9.62 -18.77
C ALA A 457 -10.19 -10.46 -19.23
N SER A 458 -9.82 -11.50 -18.47
CA SER A 458 -8.69 -12.38 -18.78
C SER A 458 -9.08 -13.65 -19.55
N LEU A 459 -10.36 -14.00 -19.62
CA LEU A 459 -10.83 -15.25 -20.23
C LEU A 459 -10.43 -15.38 -21.70
N ILE A 460 -10.79 -14.38 -22.53
CA ILE A 460 -10.46 -14.36 -23.96
C ILE A 460 -8.93 -14.34 -24.18
N PRO A 461 -8.14 -13.48 -23.51
CA PRO A 461 -6.67 -13.54 -23.60
C PRO A 461 -6.06 -14.90 -23.22
N MET A 462 -6.61 -15.61 -22.23
CA MET A 462 -6.12 -16.94 -21.84
C MET A 462 -6.45 -18.02 -22.88
N LEU A 463 -7.61 -17.91 -23.52
CA LEU A 463 -7.99 -18.75 -24.65
C LEU A 463 -7.05 -18.52 -25.85
N MET A 464 -6.80 -17.26 -26.21
CA MET A 464 -5.92 -16.90 -27.33
C MET A 464 -4.45 -17.28 -27.11
N SER A 465 -3.98 -17.26 -25.86
CA SER A 465 -2.60 -17.66 -25.52
C SER A 465 -2.42 -19.19 -25.39
N GLY A 466 -3.49 -19.96 -25.56
CA GLY A 466 -3.48 -21.43 -25.46
C GLY A 466 -3.35 -21.95 -24.03
N ARG A 467 -3.67 -21.13 -23.02
CA ARG A 467 -3.73 -21.56 -21.61
C ARG A 467 -5.08 -22.17 -21.24
N ALA A 468 -6.13 -21.89 -22.02
CA ALA A 468 -7.45 -22.49 -21.91
C ALA A 468 -7.82 -23.21 -23.22
N ASP A 469 -8.58 -24.30 -23.13
CA ASP A 469 -9.23 -24.99 -24.24
C ASP A 469 -10.73 -24.65 -24.31
N ILE A 470 -11.33 -24.28 -23.18
CA ILE A 470 -12.72 -23.87 -23.05
C ILE A 470 -12.85 -22.81 -21.96
N ILE A 471 -13.69 -21.80 -22.17
CA ILE A 471 -13.98 -20.74 -21.20
C ILE A 471 -15.46 -20.54 -20.95
N SER A 472 -15.81 -20.12 -19.74
CA SER A 472 -17.17 -19.71 -19.37
C SER A 472 -17.16 -18.54 -18.39
N GLY A 473 -18.33 -17.97 -18.12
CA GLY A 473 -18.53 -16.80 -17.26
C GLY A 473 -19.70 -15.95 -17.74
N SER A 474 -20.81 -16.59 -18.14
CA SER A 474 -21.97 -15.91 -18.74
C SER A 474 -21.62 -15.08 -19.99
N ILE A 475 -20.79 -15.64 -20.88
CA ILE A 475 -20.30 -14.91 -22.03
C ILE A 475 -21.40 -14.82 -23.10
N SER A 476 -21.98 -13.63 -23.30
CA SER A 476 -22.90 -13.34 -24.41
C SER A 476 -22.27 -13.65 -25.77
N ILE A 477 -23.01 -14.35 -26.62
CA ILE A 477 -22.62 -14.67 -28.00
C ILE A 477 -22.87 -13.44 -28.89
N THR A 478 -21.79 -12.78 -29.34
CA THR A 478 -21.87 -11.61 -30.23
C THR A 478 -21.08 -11.83 -31.52
N GLU A 479 -21.46 -11.13 -32.60
CA GLU A 479 -20.73 -11.21 -33.88
C GLU A 479 -19.28 -10.71 -33.75
N GLU A 480 -19.03 -9.68 -32.94
CA GLU A 480 -17.67 -9.18 -32.67
C GLU A 480 -16.79 -10.24 -31.99
N ARG A 481 -17.31 -10.92 -30.95
CA ARG A 481 -16.54 -11.95 -30.23
C ARG A 481 -16.28 -13.17 -31.12
N LYS A 482 -17.21 -13.52 -32.02
CA LYS A 482 -17.03 -14.58 -33.02
C LYS A 482 -15.88 -14.32 -33.99
N GLU A 483 -15.42 -13.08 -34.15
CA GLU A 483 -14.23 -12.78 -34.96
C GLU A 483 -12.94 -13.30 -34.28
N SER A 484 -12.91 -13.32 -32.94
CA SER A 484 -11.70 -13.64 -32.16
C SER A 484 -11.69 -15.06 -31.59
N ILE A 485 -12.86 -15.62 -31.28
CA ILE A 485 -13.03 -16.95 -30.67
C ILE A 485 -14.22 -17.67 -31.33
N ASP A 486 -14.36 -18.97 -31.08
CA ASP A 486 -15.56 -19.72 -31.45
C ASP A 486 -16.48 -19.89 -30.24
N PHE A 487 -17.78 -20.05 -30.49
CA PHE A 487 -18.76 -20.38 -29.47
C PHE A 487 -19.40 -21.73 -29.77
N ALA A 488 -19.59 -22.53 -28.74
CA ALA A 488 -20.47 -23.70 -28.84
C ALA A 488 -21.94 -23.27 -28.97
N ALA A 489 -22.83 -24.23 -29.24
CA ALA A 489 -24.27 -24.03 -29.16
C ALA A 489 -24.66 -23.36 -27.83
N PRO A 490 -25.62 -22.41 -27.83
CA PRO A 490 -26.01 -21.71 -26.62
C PRO A 490 -26.50 -22.71 -25.59
N HIS A 491 -26.02 -22.62 -24.36
CA HIS A 491 -26.43 -23.51 -23.26
C HIS A 491 -27.52 -22.87 -22.40
N TYR A 492 -27.56 -21.54 -22.33
CA TYR A 492 -28.58 -20.80 -21.59
C TYR A 492 -29.06 -19.59 -22.41
N THR A 493 -30.36 -19.33 -22.38
CA THR A 493 -30.98 -18.15 -22.99
C THR A 493 -31.73 -17.40 -21.91
N GLY A 494 -31.28 -16.18 -21.62
CA GLY A 494 -31.84 -15.29 -20.61
C GLY A 494 -32.20 -13.94 -21.21
N GLY A 495 -32.37 -12.94 -20.35
CA GLY A 495 -32.52 -11.55 -20.76
C GLY A 495 -31.54 -10.66 -20.00
N VAL A 496 -31.12 -9.58 -20.64
CA VAL A 496 -30.50 -8.45 -19.95
C VAL A 496 -31.61 -7.68 -19.26
N VAL A 497 -31.55 -7.66 -17.94
CA VAL A 497 -32.51 -6.96 -17.09
C VAL A 497 -31.83 -5.77 -16.41
N MET A 498 -32.66 -4.92 -15.81
CA MET A 498 -32.21 -3.79 -15.03
C MET A 498 -32.63 -3.99 -13.58
N VAL A 499 -31.68 -3.88 -12.66
CA VAL A 499 -31.96 -3.85 -11.21
C VAL A 499 -32.08 -2.38 -10.79
N VAL A 500 -33.10 -2.07 -10.01
CA VAL A 500 -33.40 -0.72 -9.48
C VAL A 500 -33.57 -0.79 -7.97
N ARG A 501 -33.61 0.36 -7.27
CA ARG A 501 -33.98 0.35 -5.86
C ARG A 501 -35.47 0.04 -5.75
N ALA A 502 -35.84 -0.77 -4.78
CA ALA A 502 -37.24 -1.14 -4.55
C ALA A 502 -38.13 0.10 -4.39
N GLU A 503 -37.65 1.11 -3.67
CA GLU A 503 -38.35 2.40 -3.50
C GLU A 503 -38.62 3.15 -4.82
N ASP A 504 -37.75 3.02 -5.83
CA ASP A 504 -37.97 3.68 -7.13
C ASP A 504 -39.13 3.05 -7.91
N LEU A 505 -39.56 1.83 -7.53
CA LEU A 505 -40.77 1.17 -8.03
C LEU A 505 -41.97 1.35 -7.10
N GLY A 506 -41.87 2.20 -6.07
CA GLY A 506 -42.92 2.38 -5.06
C GLY A 506 -43.03 1.22 -4.06
N ILE A 507 -42.05 0.31 -4.03
CA ILE A 507 -41.99 -0.82 -3.09
C ILE A 507 -41.40 -0.31 -1.76
N SER A 508 -42.22 -0.30 -0.70
CA SER A 508 -41.76 0.12 0.63
C SER A 508 -40.97 -1.01 1.30
N THR A 509 -39.70 -0.75 1.59
CA THR A 509 -38.81 -1.71 2.27
C THR A 509 -38.61 -1.25 3.72
N GLN A 510 -39.01 -2.08 4.69
CA GLN A 510 -38.67 -1.84 6.10
C GLN A 510 -37.16 -2.07 6.28
N THR A 511 -36.35 -1.03 6.08
CA THR A 511 -34.97 -1.05 6.51
C THR A 511 -34.97 -0.68 7.99
N GLU A 512 -34.89 -1.67 8.90
CA GLU A 512 -34.38 -1.38 10.23
C GLU A 512 -33.05 -0.65 10.04
N GLU A 513 -32.91 0.58 10.53
CA GLU A 513 -31.58 1.19 10.70
C GLU A 513 -30.84 0.36 11.76
N GLN A 514 -30.33 -0.80 11.36
CA GLN A 514 -29.34 -1.52 12.14
C GLN A 514 -28.16 -0.55 12.29
N GLY A 515 -27.89 -0.12 13.53
CA GLY A 515 -26.73 0.72 13.79
C GLY A 515 -25.49 0.06 13.19
N PHE A 516 -24.61 0.84 12.54
CA PHE A 516 -23.44 0.38 11.80
C PHE A 516 -22.68 -0.80 12.43
N TRP A 517 -22.54 -0.81 13.76
CA TRP A 517 -21.87 -1.87 14.51
C TRP A 517 -22.67 -3.17 14.65
N ALA A 518 -24.00 -3.10 14.73
CA ALA A 518 -24.89 -4.25 14.75
C ALA A 518 -24.89 -4.95 13.38
N GLY A 519 -25.01 -4.20 12.29
CA GLY A 519 -24.89 -4.74 10.93
C GLY A 519 -23.53 -5.41 10.69
N LEU A 520 -22.43 -4.77 11.14
CA LEU A 520 -21.09 -5.38 11.09
C LEU A 520 -20.96 -6.70 11.86
N ALA A 521 -21.59 -6.79 13.05
CA ALA A 521 -21.56 -8.00 13.86
C ALA A 521 -22.41 -9.12 13.23
N ASP A 522 -23.54 -8.78 12.61
CA ASP A 522 -24.40 -9.71 11.92
C ASP A 522 -23.73 -10.25 10.65
N SER A 523 -23.16 -9.37 9.81
CA SER A 523 -22.33 -9.75 8.66
C SER A 523 -21.13 -10.62 9.07
N PHE A 524 -20.49 -10.34 10.22
CA PHE A 524 -19.43 -11.22 10.74
C PHE A 524 -19.95 -12.61 11.09
N ARG A 525 -21.09 -12.71 11.80
CA ARG A 525 -21.68 -14.00 12.18
C ARG A 525 -22.08 -14.79 10.94
N LYS A 526 -22.87 -14.20 10.05
CA LYS A 526 -23.36 -14.83 8.81
C LYS A 526 -22.20 -15.27 7.91
N THR A 527 -21.35 -14.32 7.52
CA THR A 527 -20.29 -14.54 6.54
C THR A 527 -19.14 -15.41 7.06
N PHE A 528 -18.69 -15.22 8.31
CA PHE A 528 -17.51 -15.94 8.83
C PHE A 528 -17.87 -17.13 9.73
N VAL A 529 -18.92 -17.06 10.53
CA VAL A 529 -19.22 -18.12 11.51
C VAL A 529 -20.14 -19.16 10.92
N GLU A 530 -21.23 -18.74 10.27
CA GLU A 530 -22.24 -19.66 9.72
C GLU A 530 -21.77 -20.25 8.38
N GLU A 531 -21.20 -19.43 7.50
CA GLU A 531 -20.84 -19.82 6.13
C GLU A 531 -19.33 -20.15 5.93
N ASN A 532 -18.56 -20.27 7.01
CA ASN A 532 -17.15 -20.70 7.01
C ASN A 532 -16.17 -19.94 6.08
N ARG A 533 -16.52 -18.75 5.58
CA ARG A 533 -15.70 -18.03 4.57
C ARG A 533 -14.35 -17.52 5.08
N TRP A 534 -14.09 -17.64 6.38
CA TRP A 534 -12.76 -17.41 6.99
C TRP A 534 -11.65 -18.27 6.35
N GLN A 535 -12.00 -19.43 5.80
CA GLN A 535 -11.05 -20.32 5.13
C GLN A 535 -10.44 -19.69 3.88
N MET A 536 -11.24 -19.00 3.06
CA MET A 536 -10.78 -18.26 1.87
C MET A 536 -9.83 -17.11 2.24
N ILE A 537 -10.11 -16.43 3.36
CA ILE A 537 -9.24 -15.38 3.86
C ILE A 537 -7.90 -15.96 4.33
N LEU A 538 -7.91 -17.12 4.99
CA LEU A 538 -6.69 -17.77 5.44
C LEU A 538 -5.85 -18.31 4.28
N SER A 539 -6.47 -18.85 3.23
CA SER A 539 -5.76 -19.31 2.04
C SER A 539 -5.08 -18.13 1.34
N GLY A 540 -5.82 -17.04 1.08
CA GLY A 540 -5.29 -15.80 0.49
C GLY A 540 -4.18 -15.18 1.35
N LEU A 541 -4.36 -15.13 2.68
CA LEU A 541 -3.32 -14.70 3.61
C LEU A 541 -2.06 -15.57 3.52
N GLY A 542 -2.22 -16.89 3.41
CA GLY A 542 -1.12 -17.83 3.23
C GLY A 542 -0.29 -17.51 2.00
N VAL A 543 -0.95 -17.29 0.86
CA VAL A 543 -0.29 -16.90 -0.41
C VAL A 543 0.44 -15.56 -0.25
N THR A 544 -0.22 -14.54 0.31
CA THR A 544 0.39 -13.23 0.59
C THR A 544 1.64 -13.34 1.47
N VAL A 545 1.61 -14.15 2.52
CA VAL A 545 2.74 -14.39 3.42
C VAL A 545 3.88 -15.10 2.70
N VAL A 546 3.59 -16.14 1.92
CA VAL A 546 4.60 -16.88 1.15
C VAL A 546 5.30 -15.97 0.15
N ILE A 547 4.54 -15.21 -0.65
CA ILE A 547 5.10 -14.26 -1.62
C ILE A 547 5.99 -13.25 -0.90
N SER A 548 5.49 -12.66 0.19
CA SER A 548 6.23 -11.63 0.93
C SER A 548 7.53 -12.15 1.56
N LEU A 549 7.51 -13.30 2.22
CA LEU A 549 8.70 -13.86 2.88
C LEU A 549 9.75 -14.30 1.86
N CYS A 550 9.33 -14.99 0.80
CA CYS A 550 10.24 -15.42 -0.26
C CYS A 550 10.84 -14.21 -1.01
N ALA A 551 10.01 -13.22 -1.36
CA ALA A 551 10.47 -12.01 -2.04
C ALA A 551 11.43 -11.18 -1.17
N ALA A 552 11.17 -11.07 0.13
CA ALA A 552 12.07 -10.38 1.05
C ALA A 552 13.44 -11.08 1.17
N LEU A 553 13.46 -12.43 1.25
CA LEU A 553 14.70 -13.20 1.36
C LEU A 553 15.51 -13.18 0.06
N ILE A 554 14.88 -13.54 -1.06
CA ILE A 554 15.54 -13.61 -2.37
C ILE A 554 15.91 -12.20 -2.83
N GLY A 555 15.00 -11.23 -2.71
CA GLY A 555 15.24 -9.83 -3.05
C GLY A 555 16.38 -9.23 -2.24
N SER A 556 16.49 -9.51 -0.94
CA SER A 556 17.63 -9.04 -0.15
C SER A 556 18.97 -9.61 -0.62
N ALA A 557 19.01 -10.89 -0.99
CA ALA A 557 20.21 -11.53 -1.52
C ALA A 557 20.60 -10.93 -2.89
N LEU A 558 19.61 -10.73 -3.77
CA LEU A 558 19.79 -10.07 -5.07
C LEU A 558 20.29 -8.63 -4.89
N GLY A 559 19.66 -7.87 -3.99
CA GLY A 559 20.03 -6.48 -3.70
C GLY A 559 21.45 -6.35 -3.15
N PHE A 560 21.86 -7.25 -2.26
CA PHE A 560 23.24 -7.30 -1.79
C PHE A 560 24.23 -7.59 -2.93
N GLY A 561 23.92 -8.57 -3.79
CA GLY A 561 24.74 -8.88 -4.97
C GLY A 561 24.86 -7.69 -5.94
N LEU A 562 23.74 -7.03 -6.24
CA LEU A 562 23.68 -5.85 -7.10
C LEU A 562 24.50 -4.68 -6.53
N CYS A 563 24.42 -4.47 -5.21
CA CYS A 563 25.22 -3.47 -4.51
C CYS A 563 26.73 -3.75 -4.64
N LEU A 564 27.16 -5.01 -4.50
CA LEU A 564 28.56 -5.41 -4.68
C LEU A 564 29.04 -5.15 -6.10
N VAL A 565 28.23 -5.47 -7.12
CA VAL A 565 28.56 -5.18 -8.53
C VAL A 565 28.70 -3.68 -8.75
N ARG A 566 27.77 -2.88 -8.20
CA ARG A 566 27.82 -1.40 -8.29
C ARG A 566 29.07 -0.80 -7.66
N ARG A 567 29.54 -1.36 -6.54
CA ARG A 567 30.77 -0.91 -5.86
C ARG A 567 32.04 -1.59 -6.40
N GLY A 568 31.89 -2.50 -7.35
CA GLY A 568 33.00 -3.19 -8.00
C GLY A 568 33.90 -2.23 -8.78
N ARG A 569 35.14 -2.66 -9.04
CA ARG A 569 36.10 -1.89 -9.84
C ARG A 569 35.74 -1.82 -11.32
N ASN A 570 34.90 -2.73 -11.81
CA ASN A 570 34.50 -2.80 -13.21
C ASN A 570 33.41 -1.74 -13.50
N ARG A 571 33.81 -0.66 -14.19
CA ARG A 571 32.92 0.46 -14.52
C ARG A 571 31.77 0.05 -15.44
N VAL A 572 31.97 -0.89 -16.36
CA VAL A 572 30.92 -1.34 -17.29
C VAL A 572 29.85 -2.13 -16.54
N ALA A 573 30.27 -3.09 -15.71
CA ALA A 573 29.33 -3.86 -14.90
C ALA A 573 28.55 -2.97 -13.91
N SER A 574 29.22 -1.99 -13.30
CA SER A 574 28.57 -1.01 -12.42
C SER A 574 27.57 -0.12 -13.18
N LEU A 575 27.90 0.31 -14.40
CA LEU A 575 26.99 1.09 -15.25
C LEU A 575 25.76 0.29 -15.66
N LEU A 576 25.94 -0.96 -16.10
CA LEU A 576 24.83 -1.85 -16.47
C LEU A 576 23.92 -2.14 -15.28
N ALA A 577 24.49 -2.42 -14.10
CA ALA A 577 23.71 -2.60 -12.88
C ALA A 577 22.94 -1.32 -12.51
N ALA A 578 23.55 -0.14 -12.66
CA ALA A 578 22.88 1.14 -12.42
C ALA A 578 21.73 1.39 -13.41
N ALA A 579 21.91 1.05 -14.69
CA ALA A 579 20.86 1.15 -15.70
C ALA A 579 19.69 0.20 -15.41
N PHE A 580 19.99 -1.06 -15.04
CA PHE A 580 18.98 -2.03 -14.62
C PHE A 580 18.19 -1.56 -13.40
N ILE A 581 18.86 -1.05 -12.36
CA ILE A 581 18.21 -0.46 -11.18
C ILE A 581 17.23 0.64 -11.58
N ARG A 582 17.68 1.59 -12.40
CA ARG A 582 16.86 2.73 -12.84
C ARG A 582 15.67 2.28 -13.70
N LEU A 583 15.87 1.27 -14.53
CA LEU A 583 14.80 0.71 -15.36
C LEU A 583 13.73 0.08 -14.49
N VAL A 584 14.09 -0.83 -13.58
CA VAL A 584 13.13 -1.51 -12.70
C VAL A 584 12.40 -0.51 -11.80
N GLN A 585 13.11 0.46 -11.20
CA GLN A 585 12.49 1.52 -10.39
C GLN A 585 11.53 2.43 -11.19
N GLY A 586 11.72 2.52 -12.50
CA GLY A 586 10.86 3.32 -13.38
C GLY A 586 9.61 2.58 -13.87
N ILE A 587 9.54 1.26 -13.74
CA ILE A 587 8.40 0.45 -14.20
C ILE A 587 7.46 0.21 -13.01
N PRO A 588 6.15 0.52 -13.13
CA PRO A 588 5.19 0.15 -12.10
C PRO A 588 5.21 -1.35 -11.81
N THR A 589 5.17 -1.74 -10.52
CA THR A 589 5.26 -3.15 -10.11
C THR A 589 4.19 -4.03 -10.77
N LEU A 590 2.97 -3.51 -10.95
CA LEU A 590 1.89 -4.18 -11.67
C LEU A 590 2.27 -4.48 -13.12
N VAL A 591 2.84 -3.50 -13.83
CA VAL A 591 3.29 -3.67 -15.22
C VAL A 591 4.42 -4.69 -15.29
N LEU A 592 5.39 -4.64 -14.38
CA LEU A 592 6.46 -5.64 -14.30
C LEU A 592 5.89 -7.06 -14.10
N LEU A 593 4.91 -7.20 -13.21
CA LEU A 593 4.24 -8.46 -12.94
C LEU A 593 3.49 -8.99 -14.17
N MET A 594 2.72 -8.13 -14.85
CA MET A 594 1.99 -8.48 -16.07
C MET A 594 2.94 -8.87 -17.21
N VAL A 595 4.01 -8.12 -17.44
CA VAL A 595 5.01 -8.44 -18.47
C VAL A 595 5.68 -9.77 -18.17
N LEU A 596 6.05 -10.02 -16.90
CA LEU A 596 6.64 -11.30 -16.53
C LEU A 596 5.67 -12.46 -16.75
N TYR A 597 4.40 -12.31 -16.37
CA TYR A 597 3.40 -13.37 -16.44
C TYR A 597 2.90 -13.66 -17.86
N TYR A 598 2.49 -12.62 -18.59
CA TYR A 598 1.83 -12.75 -19.91
C TYR A 598 2.80 -12.74 -21.09
N ILE A 599 4.02 -12.22 -20.94
CA ILE A 599 4.99 -12.08 -22.06
C ILE A 599 6.21 -12.97 -21.82
N VAL A 600 6.96 -12.75 -20.74
CA VAL A 600 8.25 -13.43 -20.53
C VAL A 600 8.09 -14.91 -20.23
N PHE A 601 7.14 -15.24 -19.34
CA PHE A 601 6.86 -16.60 -18.92
C PHE A 601 5.57 -17.17 -19.54
N ALA A 602 5.11 -16.55 -20.64
CA ALA A 602 3.88 -16.92 -21.35
C ALA A 602 3.84 -18.43 -21.67
N SER A 603 4.94 -18.97 -22.19
CA SER A 603 5.10 -20.36 -22.64
C SER A 603 5.51 -21.35 -21.55
N THR A 604 5.67 -20.90 -20.30
CA THR A 604 6.12 -21.75 -19.19
C THR A 604 4.96 -22.17 -18.30
N ARG A 605 5.07 -23.35 -17.67
CA ARG A 605 4.09 -23.87 -16.70
C ARG A 605 4.35 -23.41 -15.26
N LEU A 606 4.98 -22.24 -15.08
CA LEU A 606 5.24 -21.70 -13.75
C LEU A 606 3.94 -21.15 -13.15
N SER A 607 3.68 -21.46 -11.88
CA SER A 607 2.50 -20.91 -11.20
C SER A 607 2.62 -19.40 -11.03
N GLY A 608 1.48 -18.70 -11.02
CA GLY A 608 1.43 -17.25 -10.81
C GLY A 608 2.12 -16.81 -9.51
N VAL A 609 2.04 -17.62 -8.46
CA VAL A 609 2.74 -17.38 -7.18
C VAL A 609 4.25 -17.32 -7.35
N VAL A 610 4.84 -18.23 -8.13
CA VAL A 610 6.31 -18.24 -8.39
C VAL A 610 6.72 -17.02 -9.20
N ILE A 611 5.92 -16.65 -10.21
CA ILE A 611 6.17 -15.45 -11.04
C ILE A 611 6.05 -14.18 -10.18
N ALA A 612 5.08 -14.12 -9.26
CA ALA A 612 4.95 -13.05 -8.28
C ALA A 612 6.18 -12.96 -7.38
N ILE A 613 6.63 -14.07 -6.79
CA ILE A 613 7.85 -14.11 -5.98
C ILE A 613 9.03 -13.54 -6.77
N LEU A 614 9.21 -13.92 -8.04
CA LEU A 614 10.29 -13.42 -8.88
C LEU A 614 10.16 -11.90 -9.13
N ALA A 615 8.98 -11.43 -9.53
CA ALA A 615 8.70 -10.02 -9.80
C ALA A 615 8.97 -9.15 -8.56
N PHE A 616 8.41 -9.53 -7.42
CA PHE A 616 8.62 -8.81 -6.16
C PHE A 616 10.05 -8.94 -5.66
N SER A 617 10.74 -10.07 -5.85
CA SER A 617 12.17 -10.21 -5.52
C SER A 617 13.05 -9.25 -6.31
N ILE A 618 12.81 -9.12 -7.61
CA ILE A 618 13.55 -8.20 -8.48
C ILE A 618 13.30 -6.76 -8.03
N ASN A 619 12.01 -6.39 -7.87
CA ASN A 619 11.63 -5.05 -7.48
C ASN A 619 12.22 -4.68 -6.10
N PHE A 620 11.95 -5.51 -5.08
CA PHE A 620 12.46 -5.32 -3.72
C PHE A 620 14.00 -5.30 -3.69
N GLY A 621 14.66 -6.20 -4.42
CA GLY A 621 16.12 -6.28 -4.45
C GLY A 621 16.79 -5.04 -5.01
N VAL A 622 16.18 -4.39 -5.99
CA VAL A 622 16.69 -3.12 -6.54
C VAL A 622 16.66 -2.01 -5.49
N TYR A 623 15.57 -1.87 -4.73
CA TYR A 623 15.49 -0.92 -3.62
C TYR A 623 16.49 -1.27 -2.52
N VAL A 624 16.60 -2.55 -2.14
CA VAL A 624 17.55 -3.02 -1.12
C VAL A 624 18.99 -2.73 -1.51
N SER A 625 19.35 -2.86 -2.80
CA SER A 625 20.69 -2.52 -3.30
C SER A 625 21.05 -1.06 -3.03
N GLU A 626 20.15 -0.12 -3.33
CA GLU A 626 20.40 1.31 -3.11
C GLU A 626 20.36 1.68 -1.63
N MET A 627 19.50 1.03 -0.83
CA MET A 627 19.51 1.19 0.63
C MET A 627 20.84 0.75 1.24
N ILE A 628 21.33 -0.45 0.88
CA ILE A 628 22.62 -0.96 1.37
C ILE A 628 23.76 -0.03 0.95
N ARG A 629 23.76 0.43 -0.31
CA ARG A 629 24.78 1.36 -0.82
C ARG A 629 24.79 2.66 -0.01
N THR A 630 23.64 3.29 0.13
CA THR A 630 23.48 4.56 0.87
C THR A 630 23.84 4.40 2.34
N GLY A 631 23.45 3.28 2.96
CA GLY A 631 23.79 2.99 4.35
C GLY A 631 25.28 2.76 4.57
N ILE A 632 26.00 2.20 3.60
CA ILE A 632 27.46 2.07 3.68
C ILE A 632 28.14 3.41 3.43
N ASP A 633 27.68 4.20 2.47
CA ASP A 633 28.23 5.52 2.14
C ASP A 633 27.98 6.54 3.28
N ALA A 634 26.97 6.32 4.12
CA ALA A 634 26.71 7.10 5.32
C ALA A 634 27.69 6.84 6.48
N VAL A 635 28.46 5.73 6.44
CA VAL A 635 29.48 5.46 7.45
C VAL A 635 30.72 6.30 7.15
N ASP A 636 31.17 7.06 8.15
CA ASP A 636 32.34 7.92 8.07
C ASP A 636 33.57 7.19 7.49
N SER A 637 34.27 7.83 6.55
CA SER A 637 35.42 7.23 5.86
C SER A 637 36.59 6.94 6.81
N GLY A 638 36.71 7.70 7.90
CA GLY A 638 37.68 7.47 8.97
C GLY A 638 37.53 6.12 9.66
N GLN A 639 36.33 5.52 9.64
CA GLN A 639 36.09 4.16 10.16
C GLN A 639 36.81 3.09 9.35
N TRP A 640 36.85 3.25 8.01
CA TRP A 640 37.61 2.38 7.13
C TRP A 640 39.12 2.52 7.37
N GLU A 641 39.58 3.75 7.53
CA GLU A 641 40.99 4.06 7.78
C GLU A 641 41.47 3.52 9.13
N ALA A 642 40.70 3.70 10.20
CA ALA A 642 41.06 3.21 11.52
C ALA A 642 41.14 1.68 11.57
N ALA A 643 40.21 0.98 10.92
CA ALA A 643 40.29 -0.46 10.79
C ALA A 643 41.51 -0.88 9.95
N ALA A 644 41.75 -0.20 8.82
CA ALA A 644 42.89 -0.48 7.97
C ALA A 644 44.22 -0.28 8.71
N ALA A 645 44.35 0.78 9.51
CA ALA A 645 45.54 1.14 10.30
C ALA A 645 45.84 0.14 11.43
N LEU A 646 44.82 -0.50 11.99
CA LEU A 646 44.99 -1.63 12.94
C LEU A 646 45.44 -2.93 12.24
N GLY A 647 45.41 -2.96 10.90
CA GLY A 647 45.77 -4.12 10.09
C GLY A 647 44.58 -4.97 9.63
N PHE A 648 43.32 -4.51 9.74
CA PHE A 648 42.19 -5.26 9.18
C PHE A 648 42.21 -5.28 7.66
N GLY A 649 41.96 -6.46 7.08
CA GLY A 649 41.68 -6.60 5.65
C GLY A 649 40.25 -6.19 5.30
N ARG A 650 39.98 -5.87 4.02
CA ARG A 650 38.69 -5.33 3.55
C ARG A 650 37.45 -6.11 4.02
N ALA A 651 37.50 -7.44 3.98
CA ALA A 651 36.38 -8.29 4.38
C ALA A 651 36.08 -8.18 5.90
N LYS A 652 37.11 -8.27 6.74
CA LYS A 652 36.94 -8.10 8.19
C LYS A 652 36.54 -6.67 8.55
N THR A 653 37.12 -5.66 7.90
CA THR A 653 36.70 -4.26 8.06
C THR A 653 35.20 -4.10 7.77
N PHE A 654 34.74 -4.64 6.64
CA PHE A 654 33.33 -4.57 6.29
C PHE A 654 32.45 -5.27 7.33
N THR A 655 32.71 -6.55 7.63
CA THR A 655 31.85 -7.35 8.52
C THR A 655 31.86 -6.92 9.99
N LYS A 656 33.00 -6.45 10.52
CA LYS A 656 33.17 -6.16 11.96
C LYS A 656 32.98 -4.68 12.31
N VAL A 657 33.29 -3.79 11.36
CA VAL A 657 33.29 -2.34 11.59
C VAL A 657 32.17 -1.66 10.82
N ILE A 658 32.10 -1.85 9.50
CA ILE A 658 31.23 -1.02 8.64
C ILE A 658 29.80 -1.53 8.59
N ALA A 659 29.57 -2.81 8.34
CA ALA A 659 28.24 -3.39 8.20
C ALA A 659 27.36 -3.21 9.45
N PRO A 660 27.85 -3.38 10.69
CA PRO A 660 27.05 -3.09 11.89
C PRO A 660 26.62 -1.62 11.99
N GLN A 661 27.47 -0.69 11.53
CA GLN A 661 27.16 0.74 11.51
C GLN A 661 26.16 1.06 10.39
N ALA A 662 26.43 0.57 9.18
CA ALA A 662 25.56 0.73 8.01
C ALA A 662 24.16 0.17 8.26
N ALA A 663 24.04 -0.96 8.97
CA ALA A 663 22.76 -1.57 9.32
C ALA A 663 21.82 -0.61 10.08
N ARG A 664 22.37 0.31 10.90
CA ARG A 664 21.56 1.32 11.62
C ARG A 664 20.92 2.34 10.68
N HIS A 665 21.56 2.61 9.54
CA HIS A 665 21.02 3.49 8.49
C HIS A 665 20.08 2.74 7.54
N ILE A 666 20.35 1.45 7.29
CA ILE A 666 19.58 0.62 6.34
C ILE A 666 18.24 0.20 6.95
N LEU A 667 18.22 -0.28 8.19
CA LEU A 667 17.08 -0.99 8.77
C LEU A 667 15.76 -0.18 8.83
N PRO A 668 15.77 1.14 9.14
CA PRO A 668 14.55 1.94 9.12
C PRO A 668 13.90 2.03 7.74
N VAL A 669 14.72 2.23 6.69
CA VAL A 669 14.26 2.32 5.30
C VAL A 669 13.81 0.96 4.81
N TYR A 670 14.59 -0.09 5.11
CA TYR A 670 14.27 -1.48 4.77
C TYR A 670 12.91 -1.91 5.35
N LYS A 671 12.61 -1.51 6.59
CA LYS A 671 11.31 -1.76 7.21
C LYS A 671 10.16 -1.10 6.42
N GLY A 672 10.35 0.15 6.00
CA GLY A 672 9.37 0.86 5.17
C GLY A 672 9.12 0.12 3.86
N GLU A 673 10.19 -0.31 3.19
CA GLU A 673 10.11 -1.05 1.94
C GLU A 673 9.44 -2.42 2.10
N LEU A 674 9.72 -3.13 3.20
CA LEU A 674 9.08 -4.41 3.49
C LEU A 674 7.56 -4.25 3.68
N ILE A 675 7.13 -3.18 4.38
CA ILE A 675 5.70 -2.86 4.53
C ILE A 675 5.08 -2.52 3.18
N SER A 676 5.78 -1.74 2.36
CA SER A 676 5.33 -1.39 1.01
C SER A 676 5.13 -2.64 0.16
N MET A 677 6.11 -3.54 0.14
CA MET A 677 6.07 -4.80 -0.61
C MET A 677 4.89 -5.69 -0.18
N VAL A 678 4.64 -5.83 1.13
CA VAL A 678 3.49 -6.60 1.65
C VAL A 678 2.17 -5.98 1.18
N LYS A 679 2.05 -4.66 1.16
CA LYS A 679 0.84 -4.00 0.64
C LYS A 679 0.71 -4.17 -0.87
N MET A 680 1.83 -4.12 -1.60
CA MET A 680 1.84 -4.29 -3.04
C MET A 680 1.45 -5.71 -3.48
N THR A 681 1.42 -6.72 -2.60
CA THR A 681 0.88 -8.04 -2.98
C THR A 681 -0.60 -7.97 -3.35
N SER A 682 -1.33 -6.92 -2.96
CA SER A 682 -2.72 -6.72 -3.37
C SER A 682 -2.89 -6.65 -4.90
N VAL A 683 -1.82 -6.41 -5.65
CA VAL A 683 -1.86 -6.36 -7.12
C VAL A 683 -1.58 -7.73 -7.77
N VAL A 684 -1.33 -8.79 -6.99
CA VAL A 684 -1.07 -10.13 -7.57
C VAL A 684 -2.35 -10.72 -8.20
N GLY A 685 -3.54 -10.30 -7.74
CA GLY A 685 -4.82 -10.69 -8.32
C GLY A 685 -4.92 -10.47 -9.85
N TYR A 686 -4.20 -9.49 -10.42
CA TYR A 686 -4.20 -9.22 -11.86
C TYR A 686 -3.56 -10.32 -12.73
N ILE A 687 -2.81 -11.25 -12.13
CA ILE A 687 -2.25 -12.41 -12.82
C ILE A 687 -2.91 -13.72 -12.35
N ALA A 688 -4.18 -13.66 -11.95
CA ALA A 688 -4.99 -14.79 -11.50
C ALA A 688 -4.38 -15.56 -10.30
N VAL A 689 -3.76 -14.83 -9.37
CA VAL A 689 -3.31 -15.39 -8.09
C VAL A 689 -4.27 -14.93 -6.99
N GLU A 690 -4.79 -15.90 -6.24
CA GLU A 690 -5.66 -15.66 -5.09
C GLU A 690 -4.84 -15.21 -3.87
N ASP A 691 -4.52 -13.92 -3.83
CA ASP A 691 -4.00 -13.28 -2.63
C ASP A 691 -5.15 -12.85 -1.69
N LEU A 692 -4.80 -12.28 -0.54
CA LEU A 692 -5.78 -11.78 0.42
C LEU A 692 -6.77 -10.78 -0.20
N THR A 693 -6.33 -9.90 -1.11
CA THR A 693 -7.22 -8.95 -1.77
C THR A 693 -8.18 -9.67 -2.70
N LYS A 694 -7.71 -10.58 -3.55
CA LYS A 694 -8.58 -11.33 -4.44
C LYS A 694 -9.59 -12.21 -3.67
N ALA A 695 -9.18 -12.82 -2.57
CA ALA A 695 -10.10 -13.55 -1.68
C ALA A 695 -11.21 -12.65 -1.11
N THR A 696 -10.90 -11.37 -0.85
CA THR A 696 -11.89 -10.38 -0.40
C THR A 696 -12.89 -10.05 -1.49
N ASP A 697 -12.41 -9.88 -2.72
CA ASP A 697 -13.26 -9.59 -3.87
C ASP A 697 -14.20 -10.77 -4.15
N LEU A 698 -13.73 -12.01 -4.01
CA LEU A 698 -14.57 -13.22 -4.15
C LEU A 698 -15.65 -13.31 -3.06
N ILE A 699 -15.32 -12.96 -1.82
CA ILE A 699 -16.32 -12.93 -0.74
C ILE A 699 -17.38 -11.87 -1.06
N ARG A 700 -16.96 -10.68 -1.52
CA ARG A 700 -17.85 -9.57 -1.88
C ARG A 700 -18.80 -9.92 -3.02
N SER A 701 -18.30 -10.54 -4.10
CA SER A 701 -19.14 -10.92 -5.23
C SER A 701 -20.20 -11.95 -4.84
N ARG A 702 -19.92 -12.77 -3.82
CA ARG A 702 -20.83 -13.81 -3.34
C ARG A 702 -21.82 -13.28 -2.29
N THR A 703 -21.41 -12.44 -1.35
CA THR A 703 -22.34 -11.86 -0.36
C THR A 703 -23.15 -10.69 -0.91
N PHE A 704 -22.69 -10.05 -1.99
CA PHE A 704 -23.09 -8.69 -2.37
C PHE A 704 -22.88 -7.64 -1.25
N GLU A 705 -22.10 -7.97 -0.20
CA GLU A 705 -21.73 -7.05 0.89
C GLU A 705 -20.35 -6.46 0.64
N ALA A 706 -20.28 -5.14 0.43
CA ALA A 706 -19.02 -4.47 0.12
C ALA A 706 -18.15 -4.12 1.33
N PHE A 707 -18.76 -3.66 2.44
CA PHE A 707 -18.02 -2.99 3.51
C PHE A 707 -17.23 -3.94 4.42
N PHE A 708 -17.88 -5.00 4.90
CA PHE A 708 -17.32 -5.83 5.95
C PHE A 708 -16.08 -6.64 5.50
N PRO A 709 -16.07 -7.33 4.34
CA PRO A 709 -14.88 -8.01 3.84
C PRO A 709 -13.68 -7.06 3.68
N LEU A 710 -13.91 -5.83 3.19
CA LEU A 710 -12.87 -4.81 3.05
C LEU A 710 -12.27 -4.39 4.40
N ILE A 711 -13.10 -4.20 5.43
CA ILE A 711 -12.64 -3.86 6.78
C ILE A 711 -11.80 -5.00 7.36
N VAL A 712 -12.26 -6.25 7.23
CA VAL A 712 -11.50 -7.43 7.69
C VAL A 712 -10.14 -7.48 7.01
N THR A 713 -10.10 -7.31 5.69
CA THR A 713 -8.85 -7.33 4.93
C THR A 713 -7.93 -6.18 5.30
N ALA A 714 -8.45 -4.98 5.53
CA ALA A 714 -7.67 -3.85 6.04
C ALA A 714 -7.05 -4.16 7.42
N VAL A 715 -7.83 -4.77 8.33
CA VAL A 715 -7.35 -5.21 9.65
C VAL A 715 -6.27 -6.29 9.52
N ILE A 716 -6.44 -7.26 8.62
CA ILE A 716 -5.46 -8.32 8.40
C ILE A 716 -4.16 -7.77 7.82
N TYR A 717 -4.21 -6.91 6.80
CA TYR A 717 -3.02 -6.24 6.27
C TYR A 717 -2.33 -5.38 7.34
N PHE A 718 -3.11 -4.70 8.20
CA PHE A 718 -2.57 -3.96 9.34
C PHE A 718 -1.85 -4.89 10.33
N LEU A 719 -2.48 -5.99 10.73
CA LEU A 719 -1.92 -6.96 11.66
C LEU A 719 -0.68 -7.65 11.08
N LEU A 720 -0.69 -8.00 9.79
CA LEU A 720 0.44 -8.58 9.08
C LEU A 720 1.63 -7.61 9.02
N ALA A 721 1.38 -6.37 8.58
CA ALA A 721 2.41 -5.33 8.56
C ALA A 721 2.95 -5.03 9.97
N TRP A 722 2.07 -5.02 10.97
CA TRP A 722 2.44 -4.83 12.38
C TRP A 722 3.28 -5.99 12.92
N ALA A 723 2.93 -7.23 12.59
CA ALA A 723 3.66 -8.44 12.99
C ALA A 723 5.06 -8.46 12.37
N LEU A 724 5.17 -8.24 11.05
CA LEU A 724 6.45 -8.18 10.33
C LEU A 724 7.34 -7.05 10.85
N THR A 725 6.75 -5.87 11.07
CA THR A 725 7.43 -4.73 11.70
C THR A 725 7.94 -5.06 13.10
N SER A 726 7.12 -5.75 13.90
CA SER A 726 7.47 -6.15 15.26
C SER A 726 8.58 -7.20 15.27
N LEU A 727 8.61 -8.12 14.30
CA LEU A 727 9.69 -9.08 14.10
C LEU A 727 11.00 -8.37 13.76
N LEU A 728 10.98 -7.41 12.82
CA LEU A 728 12.15 -6.60 12.49
C LEU A 728 12.65 -5.76 13.67
N ARG A 729 11.75 -5.30 14.54
CA ARG A 729 12.12 -4.60 15.77
C ARG A 729 12.98 -5.47 16.69
N LEU A 730 12.79 -6.79 16.71
CA LEU A 730 13.67 -7.70 17.48
C LEU A 730 15.10 -7.67 16.96
N VAL A 731 15.27 -7.54 15.64
CA VAL A 731 16.59 -7.39 14.98
C VAL A 731 17.16 -5.99 15.26
N GLU A 732 16.35 -4.94 15.18
CA GLU A 732 16.73 -3.56 15.50
C GLU A 732 17.29 -3.43 16.92
N LEU A 733 16.59 -4.04 17.89
CA LEU A 733 17.01 -4.06 19.30
C LEU A 733 18.36 -4.77 19.52
N ARG A 734 18.73 -5.74 18.66
CA ARG A 734 20.04 -6.40 18.72
C ARG A 734 21.17 -5.55 18.14
N ILE A 735 20.87 -4.63 17.23
CA ILE A 735 21.86 -3.81 16.52
C ILE A 735 22.08 -2.46 17.23
N ASP A 736 21.05 -1.91 17.89
CA ASP A 736 21.16 -0.61 18.58
C ASP A 736 22.10 -0.67 19.80
N PRO A 737 23.27 0.00 19.76
CA PRO A 737 24.23 -0.03 20.87
C PRO A 737 23.64 0.51 22.17
N LYS A 738 22.74 1.50 22.10
CA LYS A 738 22.13 2.12 23.30
C LYS A 738 21.20 1.16 24.04
N ARG A 739 20.67 0.14 23.37
CA ARG A 739 19.72 -0.85 23.92
C ARG A 739 20.35 -2.21 24.18
N ARG A 740 21.55 -2.46 23.65
CA ARG A 740 22.31 -3.68 23.89
C ARG A 740 22.69 -3.77 25.38
N PRO A 741 22.52 -4.92 26.04
CA PRO A 741 22.95 -5.08 27.43
C PRO A 741 24.46 -4.83 27.53
N ARG A 742 24.86 -4.00 28.50
CA ARG A 742 26.27 -3.60 28.76
C ARG A 742 27.05 -4.74 29.43
N VAL A 743 27.06 -5.91 28.78
CA VAL A 743 27.74 -7.11 29.26
C VAL A 743 28.69 -7.58 28.16
N LEU A 744 29.95 -7.76 28.51
CA LEU A 744 30.97 -8.28 27.61
C LEU A 744 30.82 -9.81 27.53
N LYS A 745 30.38 -10.31 26.37
CA LYS A 745 30.26 -11.75 26.15
C LYS A 745 31.64 -12.43 26.20
N GLY A 746 31.73 -13.56 26.89
CA GLY A 746 32.95 -14.37 26.97
C GLY A 746 34.05 -13.77 27.85
N VAL A 747 33.67 -12.96 28.84
CA VAL A 747 34.57 -12.41 29.87
C VAL A 747 34.00 -12.75 31.25
N GLU A 748 34.79 -13.38 32.11
CA GLU A 748 34.41 -13.66 33.50
C GLU A 748 34.88 -12.52 34.41
N GLY A 749 34.00 -12.09 35.33
CA GLY A 749 34.23 -10.98 36.24
C GLY A 749 35.20 -11.35 37.37
N GLU A 750 36.49 -11.47 37.07
CA GLU A 750 37.52 -11.59 38.08
C GLU A 750 37.95 -10.22 38.62
N LYS A 751 38.16 -10.14 39.94
CA LYS A 751 38.98 -9.08 40.55
C LYS A 751 40.40 -9.24 40.02
N LEU A 752 41.02 -8.16 39.54
CA LEU A 752 42.42 -8.17 39.08
C LEU A 752 43.30 -8.88 40.13
N SER A 753 43.78 -10.08 39.81
CA SER A 753 45.04 -10.54 40.36
C SER A 753 46.13 -9.67 39.74
N ALA A 754 46.97 -9.09 40.59
CA ALA A 754 48.11 -8.27 40.19
C ALA A 754 49.15 -9.16 39.47
N ALA A 755 48.86 -9.54 38.23
CA ALA A 755 49.91 -9.87 37.29
C ALA A 755 50.62 -8.56 36.97
N THR A 756 51.87 -8.47 37.38
CA THR A 756 52.77 -7.37 37.02
C THR A 756 52.77 -7.27 35.50
N PRO A 757 52.65 -6.06 34.90
CA PRO A 757 52.75 -5.94 33.47
C PRO A 757 54.06 -6.60 33.06
N ASP A 758 54.02 -7.50 32.08
CA ASP A 758 55.25 -7.76 31.33
C ASP A 758 55.70 -6.37 30.87
N PRO A 759 56.85 -5.86 31.33
CA PRO A 759 57.41 -4.65 30.74
C PRO A 759 57.42 -4.90 29.24
N VAL A 760 57.24 -3.84 28.44
CA VAL A 760 57.40 -3.90 26.98
C VAL A 760 58.73 -4.61 26.70
N SER A 761 58.69 -5.93 26.51
CA SER A 761 59.85 -6.81 26.63
C SER A 761 60.25 -7.19 25.23
N ALA A 762 61.19 -6.43 24.70
CA ALA A 762 62.51 -6.97 24.47
C ALA A 762 63.48 -5.79 24.46
N ALA A 763 64.56 -5.89 25.22
CA ALA A 763 65.77 -5.13 24.97
C ALA A 763 66.14 -5.37 23.49
N ARG A 764 65.92 -4.35 22.65
CA ARG A 764 66.27 -4.35 21.24
C ARG A 764 67.36 -3.30 21.07
N ALA A 765 68.36 -3.63 20.25
CA ALA A 765 69.58 -2.84 20.13
C ALA A 765 69.25 -1.37 19.83
N GLU A 766 69.59 -0.48 20.77
CA GLU A 766 69.47 0.97 20.57
C GLU A 766 70.26 1.37 19.32
N GLY A 767 69.62 2.14 18.43
CA GLY A 767 70.24 2.65 17.20
C GLY A 767 69.99 1.85 15.91
N GLU A 768 69.19 0.78 15.93
CA GLU A 768 68.76 0.12 14.69
C GLU A 768 67.70 0.96 13.94
N THR A 769 67.89 1.17 12.63
CA THR A 769 66.94 1.90 11.77
C THR A 769 65.64 1.09 11.59
N VAL A 770 64.52 1.62 12.09
CA VAL A 770 63.20 1.00 12.03
C VAL A 770 62.30 1.56 10.93
N ILE A 771 62.53 2.79 10.50
CA ILE A 771 61.91 3.37 9.30
C ILE A 771 63.01 4.02 8.46
N SER A 772 63.05 3.68 7.17
CA SER A 772 63.85 4.38 6.17
C SER A 772 62.94 4.90 5.06
N VAL A 773 63.09 6.18 4.72
CA VAL A 773 62.33 6.86 3.68
C VAL A 773 63.32 7.45 2.68
N ALA A 774 63.18 7.08 1.41
CA ALA A 774 64.04 7.55 0.32
C ALA A 774 63.19 8.16 -0.81
N HIS A 775 63.48 9.41 -1.14
CA HIS A 775 62.87 10.18 -2.21
C HIS A 775 61.34 10.17 -2.24
N LEU A 776 60.70 10.23 -1.06
CA LEU A 776 59.25 10.10 -0.94
C LEU A 776 58.54 11.31 -1.55
N LYS A 777 57.64 11.04 -2.49
CA LYS A 777 56.84 12.03 -3.19
C LYS A 777 55.36 11.66 -3.20
N LYS A 778 54.49 12.65 -2.96
CA LYS A 778 53.03 12.50 -3.04
C LYS A 778 52.41 13.70 -3.75
N VAL A 779 51.77 13.41 -4.89
CA VAL A 779 51.05 14.37 -5.72
C VAL A 779 49.56 14.03 -5.70
N TYR A 780 48.73 15.00 -5.32
CA TYR A 780 47.28 15.02 -5.52
C TYR A 780 46.95 15.88 -6.76
N PRO A 781 45.74 15.78 -7.33
CA PRO A 781 45.38 16.54 -8.54
C PRO A 781 45.63 18.05 -8.45
N ASN A 782 45.48 18.64 -7.26
CA ASN A 782 45.59 20.09 -7.05
C ASN A 782 46.73 20.51 -6.09
N ALA A 783 47.50 19.56 -5.55
CA ALA A 783 48.52 19.86 -4.53
C ALA A 783 49.63 18.81 -4.49
N THR A 784 50.87 19.22 -4.23
CA THR A 784 52.00 18.31 -4.01
C THR A 784 52.53 18.49 -2.58
N PRO A 785 51.88 17.88 -1.57
CA PRO A 785 52.25 18.07 -0.17
C PRO A 785 53.59 17.42 0.20
N LEU A 786 54.09 16.43 -0.55
CA LEU A 786 55.41 15.84 -0.35
C LEU A 786 56.17 15.85 -1.68
N GLN A 787 57.33 16.49 -1.73
CA GLN A 787 58.14 16.66 -2.94
C GLN A 787 59.30 15.64 -3.01
N ASP A 788 60.14 15.61 -1.97
CA ASP A 788 61.33 14.77 -1.86
C ASP A 788 61.74 14.61 -0.39
N VAL A 789 61.03 13.75 0.34
CA VAL A 789 61.32 13.50 1.77
C VAL A 789 62.28 12.33 1.92
N ASN A 790 63.36 12.56 2.65
CA ASN A 790 64.40 11.58 2.97
C ASN A 790 64.64 11.60 4.48
N THR A 791 64.53 10.47 5.15
CA THR A 791 64.80 10.38 6.60
C THR A 791 64.99 8.94 7.06
N GLU A 792 65.75 8.77 8.14
CA GLU A 792 65.93 7.53 8.86
C GLU A 792 65.52 7.71 10.33
N ILE A 793 64.78 6.74 10.84
CA ILE A 793 64.22 6.75 12.20
C ILE A 793 64.70 5.51 12.91
N CYS A 794 65.32 5.70 14.08
CA CYS A 794 65.89 4.63 14.87
C CYS A 794 64.91 4.15 15.95
N GLN A 795 65.08 2.91 16.41
CA GLN A 795 64.33 2.41 17.56
C GLN A 795 64.56 3.33 18.78
N GLY A 796 63.47 3.73 19.44
CA GLY A 796 63.47 4.63 20.60
C GLY A 796 63.41 6.12 20.25
N ASP A 797 63.45 6.49 18.97
CA ASP A 797 63.29 7.89 18.57
C ASP A 797 61.89 8.42 18.92
N VAL A 798 61.85 9.61 19.52
CA VAL A 798 60.64 10.39 19.74
C VAL A 798 60.75 11.64 18.88
N ILE A 799 60.09 11.62 17.72
CA ILE A 799 60.23 12.67 16.71
C ILE A 799 59.00 13.56 16.70
N SER A 800 59.15 14.84 17.01
CA SER A 800 58.07 15.82 16.80
C SER A 800 58.17 16.45 15.41
N ILE A 801 57.08 16.40 14.66
CA ILE A 801 56.96 17.00 13.33
C ILE A 801 56.16 18.29 13.47
N ILE A 802 56.84 19.41 13.21
CA ILE A 802 56.30 20.76 13.33
C ILE A 802 56.37 21.48 11.97
N GLY A 803 55.62 22.57 11.84
CA GLY A 803 55.66 23.42 10.65
C GLY A 803 54.27 23.93 10.24
N PRO A 804 54.20 24.85 9.27
CA PRO A 804 52.95 25.46 8.82
C PRO A 804 51.89 24.46 8.36
N SER A 805 50.61 24.85 8.40
CA SER A 805 49.53 24.02 7.85
C SER A 805 49.71 23.81 6.34
N GLY A 806 49.37 22.60 5.86
CA GLY A 806 49.45 22.27 4.43
C GLY A 806 50.84 21.82 3.93
N THR A 807 51.86 21.73 4.79
CA THR A 807 53.23 21.32 4.41
C THR A 807 53.45 19.80 4.31
N GLY A 808 52.39 19.00 4.46
CA GLY A 808 52.43 17.55 4.26
C GLY A 808 52.68 16.69 5.50
N LYS A 809 52.71 17.27 6.72
CA LYS A 809 52.93 16.53 7.98
C LYS A 809 52.06 15.28 8.17
N SER A 810 50.74 15.44 8.11
CA SER A 810 49.79 14.31 8.21
C SER A 810 49.90 13.38 6.99
N THR A 811 50.19 13.91 5.81
CA THR A 811 50.41 13.10 4.60
C THR A 811 51.62 12.18 4.75
N LEU A 812 52.71 12.66 5.37
CA LEU A 812 53.88 11.85 5.68
C LEU A 812 53.50 10.66 6.57
N LEU A 813 52.82 10.90 7.70
CA LEU A 813 52.37 9.82 8.60
C LEU A 813 51.45 8.82 7.89
N ARG A 814 50.51 9.32 7.08
CA ARG A 814 49.58 8.48 6.31
C ARG A 814 50.29 7.67 5.22
N CYS A 815 51.35 8.19 4.62
CA CYS A 815 52.20 7.44 3.69
C CYS A 815 53.02 6.36 4.40
N LEU A 816 53.55 6.64 5.60
CA LEU A 816 54.22 5.64 6.43
C LEU A 816 53.29 4.48 6.78
N ASN A 817 52.04 4.75 7.19
CA ASN A 817 51.05 3.69 7.45
C ASN A 817 50.40 3.11 6.18
N ARG A 818 50.75 3.62 4.98
CA ARG A 818 50.15 3.27 3.69
C ARG A 818 48.64 3.48 3.60
N LEU A 819 48.09 4.40 4.39
CA LEU A 819 46.71 4.87 4.22
C LEU A 819 46.61 5.74 2.96
N GLU A 820 47.69 6.47 2.64
CA GLU A 820 47.88 7.16 1.37
C GLU A 820 48.98 6.47 0.56
N GLU A 821 48.67 6.13 -0.69
CA GLU A 821 49.65 5.54 -1.61
C GLU A 821 50.62 6.66 -2.08
N PRO A 822 51.93 6.56 -1.83
CA PRO A 822 52.93 7.45 -2.39
C PRO A 822 52.89 7.44 -3.92
N THR A 823 53.22 8.59 -4.52
CA THR A 823 53.33 8.73 -5.99
C THR A 823 54.70 8.23 -6.49
N ALA A 824 55.76 8.46 -5.71
CA ALA A 824 57.11 7.94 -5.96
C ALA A 824 57.90 7.84 -4.65
N GLY A 825 59.11 7.26 -4.73
CA GLY A 825 60.00 6.99 -3.60
C GLY A 825 59.81 5.59 -3.00
N GLU A 826 60.64 5.27 -2.02
CA GLU A 826 60.65 4.00 -1.28
C GLU A 826 60.46 4.26 0.22
N ILE A 827 59.67 3.40 0.87
CA ILE A 827 59.52 3.39 2.33
C ILE A 827 59.79 1.97 2.81
N GLN A 828 60.70 1.82 3.77
CA GLN A 828 60.96 0.56 4.47
C GLN A 828 60.61 0.72 5.95
N VAL A 829 59.89 -0.25 6.51
CA VAL A 829 59.51 -0.29 7.93
C VAL A 829 59.86 -1.67 8.48
N LEU A 830 60.64 -1.70 9.56
CA LEU A 830 61.07 -2.93 10.23
C LEU A 830 61.73 -3.93 9.25
N GLY A 831 62.58 -3.40 8.36
CA GLY A 831 63.28 -4.15 7.31
C GLY A 831 62.41 -4.62 6.14
N GLN A 832 61.13 -4.22 6.07
CA GLN A 832 60.21 -4.58 5.00
C GLN A 832 59.85 -3.36 4.15
N THR A 833 60.06 -3.44 2.83
CA THR A 833 59.57 -2.44 1.89
C THR A 833 58.04 -2.39 1.93
N LEU A 834 57.47 -1.19 2.02
CA LEU A 834 56.03 -0.90 1.99
C LEU A 834 55.51 -0.59 0.58
N THR A 835 56.39 -0.08 -0.28
CA THR A 835 56.07 0.28 -1.67
C THR A 835 55.94 -0.95 -2.55
N GLY A 836 54.74 -1.20 -3.10
CA GLY A 836 54.47 -2.36 -3.96
C GLY A 836 54.06 -3.64 -3.21
N THR A 837 53.88 -3.55 -1.90
CA THR A 837 53.65 -4.69 -1.01
C THR A 837 52.20 -5.18 -1.05
N GLY A 838 52.02 -6.50 -0.93
CA GLY A 838 50.71 -7.12 -0.96
C GLY A 838 49.84 -6.79 0.27
N PRO A 839 48.50 -6.96 0.19
CA PRO A 839 47.61 -6.64 1.31
C PRO A 839 47.89 -7.42 2.60
N ARG A 840 48.50 -8.62 2.50
CA ARG A 840 48.82 -9.47 3.66
C ARG A 840 50.04 -8.97 4.41
N GLU A 841 51.15 -8.70 3.72
CA GLU A 841 52.34 -8.17 4.39
C GLU A 841 52.08 -6.77 4.95
N LEU A 842 51.33 -5.92 4.22
CA LEU A 842 50.93 -4.60 4.71
C LEU A 842 50.10 -4.69 6.01
N SER A 843 49.17 -5.64 6.10
CA SER A 843 48.42 -5.91 7.33
C SER A 843 49.34 -6.30 8.48
N ALA A 844 50.40 -7.08 8.23
CA ALA A 844 51.36 -7.48 9.26
C ALA A 844 52.19 -6.29 9.77
N ILE A 845 52.67 -5.42 8.89
CA ILE A 845 53.39 -4.19 9.26
C ILE A 845 52.49 -3.27 10.09
N ARG A 846 51.25 -3.06 9.67
CA ARG A 846 50.29 -2.20 10.41
C ARG A 846 49.93 -2.69 11.81
N ARG A 847 49.98 -4.01 12.07
CA ARG A 847 49.81 -4.52 13.44
C ARG A 847 50.95 -4.11 14.37
N ARG A 848 52.15 -3.88 13.81
CA ARG A 848 53.36 -3.46 14.51
C ARG A 848 53.57 -1.93 14.48
N MET A 849 52.80 -1.20 13.67
CA MET A 849 52.86 0.26 13.57
C MET A 849 51.48 0.87 13.81
N GLY A 850 51.28 1.33 15.03
CA GLY A 850 50.03 1.94 15.47
C GLY A 850 49.87 3.36 14.96
N MET A 851 48.62 3.79 14.73
CA MET A 851 48.31 5.17 14.36
C MET A 851 47.18 5.72 15.23
N VAL A 852 47.42 6.89 15.79
CA VAL A 852 46.45 7.68 16.56
C VAL A 852 46.07 8.89 15.72
N PHE A 853 44.80 8.94 15.31
CA PHE A 853 44.25 9.95 14.41
C PHE A 853 43.83 11.22 15.14
N GLN A 854 43.78 12.34 14.41
CA GLN A 854 43.25 13.62 14.88
C GLN A 854 41.79 13.52 15.35
N SER A 855 40.93 12.83 14.59
CA SER A 855 39.49 12.70 14.88
C SER A 855 39.12 11.44 15.67
N PHE A 856 40.04 10.85 16.45
CA PHE A 856 39.91 9.66 17.31
C PHE A 856 39.59 8.33 16.57
N HIS A 857 38.66 8.38 15.61
CA HIS A 857 38.10 7.29 14.81
C HIS A 857 37.74 6.05 15.65
N LEU A 858 37.16 6.23 16.84
CA LEU A 858 36.59 5.13 17.62
C LEU A 858 35.37 4.55 16.89
N PHE A 859 35.17 3.24 17.02
CA PHE A 859 34.04 2.52 16.42
C PHE A 859 32.78 2.76 17.27
N PRO A 860 31.79 3.53 16.78
CA PRO A 860 30.67 4.01 17.61
C PRO A 860 29.67 2.92 18.00
N HIS A 861 29.65 1.79 17.27
CA HIS A 861 28.80 0.63 17.58
C HIS A 861 29.38 -0.30 18.66
N LEU A 862 30.59 -0.02 19.15
CA LEU A 862 31.29 -0.80 20.15
C LEU A 862 31.50 0.02 21.42
N THR A 863 31.48 -0.63 22.59
CA THR A 863 31.90 0.03 23.82
C THR A 863 33.40 0.40 23.79
N VAL A 864 33.85 1.20 24.74
CA VAL A 864 35.27 1.54 24.93
C VAL A 864 36.14 0.28 25.02
N MET A 865 35.74 -0.68 25.85
CA MET A 865 36.48 -1.94 25.98
C MET A 865 36.41 -2.79 24.71
N GLU A 866 35.24 -2.87 24.04
CA GLU A 866 35.12 -3.60 22.77
C GLU A 866 35.99 -2.98 21.67
N ASN A 867 36.13 -1.65 21.64
CA ASN A 867 37.04 -0.95 20.72
C ASN A 867 38.50 -1.39 20.90
N ILE A 868 38.94 -1.54 22.16
CA ILE A 868 40.32 -1.94 22.50
C ILE A 868 40.54 -3.43 22.22
N MET A 869 39.56 -4.28 22.52
CA MET A 869 39.65 -5.73 22.37
C MET A 869 39.53 -6.22 20.91
N LEU A 870 38.87 -5.48 20.03
CA LEU A 870 38.49 -5.98 18.70
C LEU A 870 39.69 -6.47 17.89
N ALA A 871 40.74 -5.65 17.75
CA ALA A 871 41.90 -5.98 16.94
C ALA A 871 42.78 -7.10 17.57
N PRO A 872 43.09 -7.09 18.87
CA PRO A 872 43.79 -8.20 19.52
C PRO A 872 43.11 -9.56 19.33
N VAL A 873 41.78 -9.63 19.49
CA VAL A 873 41.02 -10.87 19.30
C VAL A 873 41.02 -11.31 17.84
N GLU A 874 40.74 -10.39 16.91
CA GLU A 874 40.53 -10.73 15.49
C GLU A 874 41.83 -10.92 14.69
N LEU A 875 42.92 -10.28 15.09
CA LEU A 875 44.17 -10.21 14.33
C LEU A 875 45.34 -10.91 15.03
N LEU A 876 45.40 -10.89 16.36
CA LEU A 876 46.45 -11.59 17.14
C LEU A 876 45.99 -12.95 17.68
N GLY A 877 44.69 -13.25 17.60
CA GLY A 877 44.12 -14.52 18.06
C GLY A 877 44.06 -14.64 19.59
N LEU A 878 44.16 -13.53 20.32
CA LEU A 878 44.03 -13.51 21.77
C LEU A 878 42.63 -13.97 22.20
N SER A 879 42.57 -14.68 23.33
CA SER A 879 41.29 -15.00 23.95
C SER A 879 40.57 -13.69 24.35
N ARG A 880 39.24 -13.72 24.42
CA ARG A 880 38.48 -12.54 24.86
C ARG A 880 38.83 -12.14 26.29
N GLN A 881 39.18 -13.10 27.15
CA GLN A 881 39.59 -12.82 28.54
C GLN A 881 40.95 -12.11 28.59
N ASP A 882 41.93 -12.57 27.81
CA ASP A 882 43.27 -11.95 27.80
C ASP A 882 43.24 -10.56 27.16
N ALA A 883 42.48 -10.41 26.07
CA ALA A 883 42.26 -9.09 25.46
C ALA A 883 41.54 -8.12 26.42
N TYR A 884 40.60 -8.61 27.23
CA TYR A 884 39.93 -7.82 28.26
C TYR A 884 40.90 -7.40 29.37
N ARG A 885 41.72 -8.33 29.90
CA ARG A 885 42.72 -8.05 30.93
C ARG A 885 43.69 -6.95 30.48
N ARG A 886 44.30 -7.14 29.30
CA ARG A 886 45.19 -6.17 28.67
C ARG A 886 44.50 -4.83 28.41
N GLY A 887 43.27 -4.87 27.90
CA GLY A 887 42.50 -3.64 27.64
C GLY A 887 42.18 -2.87 28.92
N LEU A 888 41.92 -3.56 30.03
CA LEU A 888 41.64 -2.95 31.32
C LEU A 888 42.88 -2.31 31.93
N GLU A 889 44.03 -2.97 31.85
CA GLU A 889 45.33 -2.41 32.26
C GLU A 889 45.65 -1.11 31.47
N LEU A 890 45.45 -1.12 30.16
CA LEU A 890 45.63 0.07 29.32
C LEU A 890 44.62 1.17 29.64
N LEU A 891 43.37 0.82 29.97
CA LEU A 891 42.39 1.81 30.42
C LEU A 891 42.76 2.38 31.80
N GLN A 892 43.34 1.59 32.70
CA GLN A 892 43.83 2.08 34.00
C GLN A 892 45.00 3.04 33.81
N SER A 893 45.96 2.73 32.93
CA SER A 893 47.13 3.59 32.68
C SER A 893 46.76 4.94 32.08
N VAL A 894 45.66 5.02 31.33
CA VAL A 894 45.13 6.28 30.80
C VAL A 894 44.01 6.88 31.66
N GLY A 895 43.68 6.30 32.82
CA GLY A 895 42.70 6.84 33.77
C GLY A 895 41.22 6.74 33.34
N LEU A 896 40.84 5.70 32.59
CA LEU A 896 39.50 5.48 32.02
C LEU A 896 38.89 4.09 32.29
N ALA A 897 39.40 3.36 33.30
CA ALA A 897 38.91 2.02 33.64
C ALA A 897 37.40 1.99 33.93
N GLU A 898 36.87 2.98 34.64
CA GLU A 898 35.43 3.09 34.96
C GLU A 898 34.54 3.33 33.73
N LYS A 899 35.14 3.74 32.61
CA LYS A 899 34.44 4.03 31.34
C LYS A 899 34.46 2.85 30.37
N ALA A 900 34.95 1.68 30.77
CA ALA A 900 35.11 0.50 29.91
C ALA A 900 33.81 0.08 29.18
N LEU A 901 32.65 0.24 29.82
CA LEU A 901 31.35 -0.14 29.26
C LEU A 901 30.57 1.02 28.62
N ASN A 902 31.15 2.22 28.61
CA ASN A 902 30.57 3.37 27.91
C ASN A 902 30.75 3.22 26.40
N TYR A 903 29.91 3.90 25.63
CA TYR A 903 30.09 4.08 24.19
C TYR A 903 30.89 5.35 23.90
N PRO A 904 31.57 5.45 22.74
CA PRO A 904 32.34 6.64 22.38
C PRO A 904 31.54 7.95 22.50
N ASP A 905 30.26 7.95 22.12
CA ASP A 905 29.39 9.14 22.18
C ASP A 905 29.13 9.66 23.62
N GLU A 906 29.46 8.87 24.64
CA GLU A 906 29.31 9.24 26.06
C GLU A 906 30.61 9.82 26.67
N LEU A 907 31.67 9.98 25.87
CA LEU A 907 32.98 10.46 26.30
C LEU A 907 33.27 11.88 25.81
N SER A 908 34.05 12.65 26.58
CA SER A 908 34.62 13.92 26.11
C SER A 908 35.69 13.71 25.04
N GLY A 909 36.06 14.75 24.29
CA GLY A 909 37.11 14.65 23.26
C GLY A 909 38.43 14.08 23.81
N GLY A 910 38.92 14.61 24.94
CA GLY A 910 40.16 14.14 25.54
C GLY A 910 40.09 12.68 26.01
N GLN A 911 38.92 12.25 26.50
CA GLN A 911 38.68 10.85 26.86
C GLN A 911 38.68 9.94 25.62
N LYS A 912 38.04 10.36 24.52
CA LYS A 912 38.07 9.62 23.24
C LYS A 912 39.51 9.43 22.74
N GLN A 913 40.35 10.46 22.84
CA GLN A 913 41.75 10.36 22.43
C GLN A 913 42.55 9.37 23.29
N ARG A 914 42.39 9.42 24.61
CA ARG A 914 43.02 8.45 25.52
C ARG A 914 42.59 7.00 25.23
N VAL A 915 41.32 6.78 24.89
CA VAL A 915 40.84 5.46 24.42
C VAL A 915 41.46 5.09 23.07
N ALA A 916 41.61 6.03 22.13
CA ALA A 916 42.26 5.77 20.84
C ALA A 916 43.74 5.36 21.01
N ILE A 917 44.44 6.00 21.96
CA ILE A 917 45.80 5.61 22.37
C ILE A 917 45.80 4.19 22.95
N ALA A 918 44.92 3.91 23.93
CA ALA A 918 44.81 2.57 24.53
C ALA A 918 44.49 1.48 23.49
N ARG A 919 43.58 1.73 22.54
CA ARG A 919 43.26 0.83 21.44
C ARG A 919 44.49 0.53 20.57
N THR A 920 45.30 1.56 20.31
CA THR A 920 46.52 1.43 19.51
C THR A 920 47.57 0.59 20.24
N LEU A 921 47.78 0.84 21.54
CA LEU A 921 48.73 0.11 22.38
C LEU A 921 48.31 -1.34 22.67
N ALA A 922 47.03 -1.66 22.57
CA ALA A 922 46.53 -3.03 22.73
C ALA A 922 47.08 -4.00 21.69
N MET A 923 47.54 -3.48 20.53
CA MET A 923 48.20 -4.26 19.49
C MET A 923 49.69 -4.54 19.75
N ASN A 924 50.26 -3.99 20.82
CA ASN A 924 51.70 -4.05 21.12
C ASN A 924 52.59 -3.50 19.98
N PRO A 925 52.34 -2.28 19.48
CA PRO A 925 53.08 -1.75 18.35
C PRO A 925 54.55 -1.44 18.72
N ASP A 926 55.44 -1.57 17.76
CA ASP A 926 56.85 -1.16 17.86
C ASP A 926 57.03 0.34 17.58
N ILE A 927 56.13 0.90 16.76
CA ILE A 927 56.12 2.31 16.34
C ILE A 927 54.71 2.87 16.53
N VAL A 928 54.59 4.08 17.09
CA VAL A 928 53.30 4.79 17.18
C VAL A 928 53.35 6.14 16.46
N LEU A 929 52.43 6.35 15.53
CA LEU A 929 52.26 7.59 14.79
C LEU A 929 51.11 8.39 15.41
N PHE A 930 51.37 9.62 15.84
CA PHE A 930 50.38 10.54 16.38
C PHE A 930 50.16 11.68 15.39
N ASP A 931 48.97 11.73 14.80
CA ASP A 931 48.57 12.78 13.86
C ASP A 931 47.73 13.82 14.60
N GLU A 932 48.36 14.93 15.00
CA GLU A 932 47.77 16.04 15.75
C GLU A 932 46.87 15.61 16.92
N PRO A 933 47.43 14.92 17.92
CA PRO A 933 46.61 14.25 18.93
C PRO A 933 45.83 15.20 19.86
N THR A 934 46.04 16.51 19.77
CA THR A 934 45.43 17.53 20.63
C THR A 934 44.61 18.57 19.88
N SER A 935 44.63 18.63 18.54
CA SER A 935 44.04 19.76 17.80
C SER A 935 42.51 19.76 17.76
N ALA A 936 41.87 18.62 18.01
CA ALA A 936 40.40 18.48 18.10
C ALA A 936 39.87 18.56 19.55
N LEU A 937 40.65 19.10 20.49
CA LEU A 937 40.35 19.10 21.92
C LEU A 937 40.18 20.50 22.51
N ASP A 938 39.30 20.61 23.51
CA ASP A 938 39.23 21.80 24.35
C ASP A 938 40.56 22.01 25.10
N PRO A 939 41.05 23.26 25.25
CA PRO A 939 42.34 23.54 25.90
C PRO A 939 42.51 22.92 27.29
N THR A 940 41.42 22.75 28.03
CA THR A 940 41.42 22.15 29.38
C THR A 940 41.73 20.65 29.37
N MET A 941 41.47 19.93 28.26
CA MET A 941 41.67 18.48 28.13
C MET A 941 43.01 18.11 27.48
N VAL A 942 43.69 19.06 26.83
CA VAL A 942 44.98 18.87 26.14
C VAL A 942 46.03 18.30 27.10
N GLY A 943 46.12 18.84 28.32
CA GLY A 943 47.11 18.43 29.32
C GLY A 943 47.02 16.94 29.71
N GLU A 944 45.81 16.38 29.78
CA GLU A 944 45.58 14.97 30.11
C GLU A 944 46.02 14.01 29.01
N VAL A 945 45.92 14.44 27.74
CA VAL A 945 46.38 13.63 26.61
C VAL A 945 47.89 13.69 26.51
N LEU A 946 48.47 14.89 26.62
CA LEU A 946 49.93 15.08 26.57
C LEU A 946 50.67 14.39 27.73
N SER A 947 50.06 14.23 28.90
CA SER A 947 50.66 13.46 30.00
C SER A 947 50.78 11.97 29.68
N VAL A 948 49.75 11.38 29.05
CA VAL A 948 49.80 9.99 28.58
C VAL A 948 50.91 9.80 27.55
N ILE A 949 51.02 10.71 26.57
CA ILE A 949 52.07 10.61 25.53
C ILE A 949 53.48 10.76 26.14
N ARG A 950 53.68 11.68 27.10
CA ARG A 950 54.95 11.79 27.85
C ARG A 950 55.33 10.49 28.56
N ASN A 951 54.37 9.83 29.18
CA ASN A 951 54.61 8.55 29.86
C ASN A 951 54.97 7.42 28.89
N LEU A 952 54.50 7.45 27.64
CA LEU A 952 54.87 6.48 26.62
C LEU A 952 56.28 6.76 26.08
N ALA A 953 56.62 8.03 25.87
CA ALA A 953 57.96 8.45 25.46
C ALA A 953 59.02 8.01 26.47
N SER A 954 58.76 8.18 27.78
CA SER A 954 59.71 7.78 28.83
C SER A 954 59.90 6.25 28.96
N GLN A 955 59.04 5.45 28.33
CA GLN A 955 59.16 3.99 28.25
C GLN A 955 60.02 3.52 27.07
N GLY A 956 60.58 4.45 26.27
CA GLY A 956 61.45 4.11 25.12
C GLY A 956 60.68 3.64 23.88
N LEU A 957 59.39 3.97 23.77
CA LEU A 957 58.59 3.66 22.58
C LEU A 957 59.01 4.56 21.41
N THR A 958 59.17 3.99 20.21
CA THR A 958 59.43 4.79 18.99
C THR A 958 58.16 5.52 18.59
N MET A 959 58.21 6.84 18.48
CA MET A 959 57.02 7.66 18.20
C MET A 959 57.31 8.78 17.20
N LEU A 960 56.38 9.02 16.28
CA LEU A 960 56.35 10.23 15.46
C LEU A 960 55.10 11.03 15.81
N ILE A 961 55.25 12.31 16.12
CA ILE A 961 54.17 13.15 16.64
C ILE A 961 54.06 14.42 15.82
N VAL A 962 53.00 14.55 15.02
CA VAL A 962 52.62 15.83 14.44
C VAL A 962 51.95 16.66 15.53
N THR A 963 52.46 17.84 15.84
CA THR A 963 51.93 18.68 16.93
C THR A 963 52.15 20.17 16.70
N HIS A 964 51.25 20.96 17.27
CA HIS A 964 51.38 22.43 17.38
C HIS A 964 51.78 22.88 18.80
N GLU A 965 51.93 21.93 19.73
CA GLU A 965 52.29 22.17 21.12
C GLU A 965 53.82 22.26 21.29
N MET A 966 54.40 23.43 20.97
CA MET A 966 55.86 23.61 20.91
C MET A 966 56.59 23.29 22.22
N LYS A 967 55.98 23.61 23.38
CA LYS A 967 56.55 23.26 24.69
C LYS A 967 56.64 21.75 24.88
N PHE A 968 55.57 21.03 24.54
CA PHE A 968 55.55 19.58 24.60
C PHE A 968 56.56 18.96 23.63
N ALA A 969 56.63 19.47 22.39
CA ALA A 969 57.62 19.00 21.41
C ALA A 969 59.05 19.19 21.90
N ARG A 970 59.34 20.31 22.59
CA ARG A 970 60.64 20.57 23.21
C ARG A 970 60.96 19.59 24.34
N ASP A 971 59.99 19.31 25.20
CA ASP A 971 60.20 18.55 26.43
C ASP A 971 60.32 17.03 26.21
N VAL A 972 59.75 16.48 25.12
CA VAL A 972 59.61 15.03 24.93
C VAL A 972 60.45 14.43 23.82
N SER A 973 60.89 15.25 22.85
CA SER A 973 61.45 14.72 21.59
C SER A 973 62.95 14.44 21.69
N THR A 974 63.41 13.40 21.02
CA THR A 974 64.84 13.19 20.74
C THR A 974 65.27 13.98 19.51
N ARG A 975 64.38 14.10 18.51
CA ARG A 975 64.58 14.85 17.26
C ARG A 975 63.34 15.65 16.90
N VAL A 976 63.52 16.77 16.20
CA VAL A 976 62.42 17.61 15.71
C VAL A 976 62.56 17.79 14.21
N PHE A 977 61.49 17.52 13.47
CA PHE A 977 61.40 17.74 12.04
C PHE A 977 60.60 19.02 11.78
N TYR A 978 61.23 20.03 11.22
CA TYR A 978 60.53 21.19 10.68
C TYR A 978 60.23 20.95 9.20
N MET A 979 58.94 20.78 8.88
CA MET A 979 58.46 20.56 7.51
C MET A 979 57.94 21.84 6.88
N ASP A 980 58.50 22.20 5.73
CA ASP A 980 58.03 23.28 4.87
C ASP A 980 58.23 22.92 3.39
N GLN A 981 57.41 23.50 2.50
CA GLN A 981 57.43 23.27 1.05
C GLN A 981 57.41 21.78 0.61
N GLY A 982 56.89 20.89 1.46
CA GLY A 982 56.78 19.46 1.18
C GLY A 982 58.09 18.68 1.32
N VAL A 983 59.08 19.22 2.04
CA VAL A 983 60.32 18.54 2.44
C VAL A 983 60.54 18.66 3.95
N ILE A 984 61.44 17.84 4.50
CA ILE A 984 61.99 18.10 5.84
C ILE A 984 63.04 19.19 5.64
N TYR A 985 62.68 20.42 6.02
CA TYR A 985 63.48 21.61 5.74
C TYR A 985 64.61 21.79 6.75
N GLU A 986 64.35 21.39 8.00
CA GLU A 986 65.36 21.33 9.06
C GLU A 986 65.06 20.16 10.00
N GLU A 987 66.11 19.49 10.44
CA GLU A 987 66.06 18.36 11.35
C GLU A 987 67.19 18.50 12.38
N GLY A 988 66.89 18.28 13.66
CA GLY A 988 67.91 18.21 14.69
C GLY A 988 67.36 17.95 16.09
N ALA A 989 68.25 18.01 17.09
CA ALA A 989 67.86 17.92 18.50
C ALA A 989 66.95 19.11 18.89
N PRO A 990 66.05 18.96 19.88
CA PRO A 990 65.13 20.03 20.27
C PRO A 990 65.85 21.32 20.66
N GLU A 991 66.98 21.25 21.36
CA GLU A 991 67.77 22.43 21.73
C GLU A 991 68.26 23.19 20.49
N GLN A 992 68.75 22.47 19.47
CA GLN A 992 69.14 23.06 18.20
C GLN A 992 67.93 23.69 17.49
N VAL A 993 66.84 22.96 17.26
CA VAL A 993 65.70 23.46 16.47
C VAL A 993 64.94 24.58 17.21
N PHE A 994 64.84 24.53 18.53
CA PHE A 994 64.07 25.49 19.32
C PHE A 994 64.84 26.71 19.82
N GLU A 995 66.15 26.58 20.07
CA GLU A 995 66.97 27.67 20.60
C GLU A 995 67.94 28.23 19.56
N HIS A 996 68.44 27.38 18.66
CA HIS A 996 69.41 27.72 17.62
C HIS A 996 69.00 27.25 16.20
N PRO A 997 67.81 27.65 15.70
CA PRO A 997 67.33 27.22 14.40
C PRO A 997 68.28 27.70 13.28
N LEU A 998 68.71 26.75 12.46
CA LEU A 998 69.72 26.96 11.42
C LEU A 998 69.14 27.69 10.20
N THR A 999 67.88 27.42 9.88
CA THR A 999 67.22 28.01 8.72
C THR A 999 66.30 29.16 9.11
N ASP A 1000 66.24 30.19 8.25
CA ASP A 1000 65.46 31.40 8.53
C ASP A 1000 63.96 31.12 8.69
N ARG A 1001 63.41 30.15 7.94
CA ARG A 1001 62.00 29.76 8.04
C ARG A 1001 61.69 28.99 9.32
N CYS A 1002 62.58 28.07 9.73
CA CYS A 1002 62.44 27.38 11.02
C CYS A 1002 62.50 28.40 12.16
N ARG A 1003 63.45 29.33 12.11
CA ARG A 1003 63.58 30.43 13.07
C ARG A 1003 62.30 31.26 13.14
N ALA A 1004 61.75 31.65 12.00
CA ALA A 1004 60.52 32.40 11.93
C ALA A 1004 59.34 31.63 12.53
N PHE A 1005 59.19 30.34 12.21
CA PHE A 1005 58.10 29.50 12.73
C PHE A 1005 58.21 29.29 14.25
N VAL A 1006 59.38 28.88 14.72
CA VAL A 1006 59.59 28.44 16.11
C VAL A 1006 59.56 29.61 17.10
N HIS A 1007 60.16 30.75 16.72
CA HIS A 1007 60.06 31.97 17.52
C HIS A 1007 58.78 32.76 17.26
N ARG A 1008 57.88 32.21 16.44
CA ARG A 1008 56.60 32.82 16.05
C ARG A 1008 56.80 34.27 15.57
N LEU A 1009 57.83 34.47 14.77
CA LEU A 1009 58.14 35.76 14.18
C LEU A 1009 57.11 36.03 13.09
N LYS A 1010 56.42 37.16 13.21
CA LYS A 1010 55.72 37.80 12.11
C LYS A 1010 56.80 38.33 11.19
N THR A 1011 56.94 37.77 9.99
CA THR A 1011 57.99 38.16 9.04
C THR A 1011 57.42 38.77 7.78
N PHE A 1012 58.12 39.77 7.26
CA PHE A 1012 57.92 40.42 5.97
C PHE A 1012 59.24 40.38 5.21
N HIS A 1013 59.17 40.09 3.92
CA HIS A 1013 60.33 40.04 3.05
C HIS A 1013 60.03 40.83 1.79
N ALA A 1014 60.91 41.76 1.43
CA ALA A 1014 60.91 42.47 0.16
C ALA A 1014 62.27 42.29 -0.52
N GLU A 1015 62.24 41.95 -1.81
CA GLU A 1015 63.45 41.82 -2.64
C GLU A 1015 63.44 42.91 -3.72
N ILE A 1016 64.53 43.67 -3.80
CA ILE A 1016 64.75 44.75 -4.76
C ILE A 1016 65.86 44.30 -5.72
N ARG A 1017 65.57 44.36 -7.02
CA ARG A 1017 66.48 43.91 -8.09
C ARG A 1017 66.82 45.00 -9.13
N SER A 1018 66.18 46.17 -9.03
CA SER A 1018 66.43 47.31 -9.90
C SER A 1018 66.27 48.61 -9.12
N ARG A 1019 66.85 49.69 -9.64
CA ARG A 1019 66.68 51.04 -9.07
C ARG A 1019 65.28 51.63 -9.35
N GLU A 1020 64.54 51.08 -10.30
CA GLU A 1020 63.19 51.51 -10.70
C GLU A 1020 62.09 50.68 -10.00
N PHE A 1021 62.34 50.23 -8.77
CA PHE A 1021 61.37 49.43 -8.02
C PHE A 1021 60.22 50.30 -7.46
N ASP A 1022 59.07 49.68 -7.22
CA ASP A 1022 57.91 50.37 -6.65
C ASP A 1022 58.09 50.64 -5.15
N PHE A 1023 58.68 51.81 -4.86
CA PHE A 1023 58.89 52.28 -3.49
C PHE A 1023 57.58 52.44 -2.71
N LEU A 1024 56.57 53.08 -3.31
CA LEU A 1024 55.30 53.35 -2.64
C LEU A 1024 54.53 52.05 -2.36
N GLY A 1025 54.54 51.13 -3.31
CA GLY A 1025 53.98 49.79 -3.14
C GLY A 1025 54.68 49.03 -2.00
N THR A 1026 56.01 48.99 -2.00
CA THR A 1026 56.77 48.27 -0.96
C THR A 1026 56.57 48.88 0.43
N ALA A 1027 56.53 50.22 0.55
CA ALA A 1027 56.25 50.90 1.80
C ALA A 1027 54.81 50.66 2.30
N SER A 1028 53.84 50.60 1.38
CA SER A 1028 52.46 50.20 1.67
C SER A 1028 52.37 48.75 2.13
N ASP A 1029 53.17 47.85 1.53
CA ASP A 1029 53.19 46.43 1.91
C ASP A 1029 53.80 46.21 3.30
N ILE A 1030 54.82 46.98 3.68
CA ILE A 1030 55.37 47.01 5.05
C ILE A 1030 54.28 47.44 6.05
N ASP A 1031 53.50 48.47 5.72
CA ASP A 1031 52.40 48.93 6.58
C ASP A 1031 51.23 47.95 6.65
N ALA A 1032 50.91 47.33 5.51
CA ALA A 1032 49.89 46.29 5.44
C ALA A 1032 50.31 45.07 6.27
N PHE A 1033 51.59 44.69 6.24
CA PHE A 1033 52.16 43.68 7.13
C PHE A 1033 51.98 44.07 8.60
N ALA A 1034 52.37 45.29 8.99
CA ALA A 1034 52.24 45.75 10.37
C ALA A 1034 50.78 45.75 10.85
N ARG A 1035 49.85 46.24 10.02
CA ARG A 1035 48.41 46.24 10.31
C ARG A 1035 47.83 44.83 10.39
N LYS A 1036 48.16 43.95 9.42
CA LYS A 1036 47.72 42.55 9.39
C LYS A 1036 48.12 41.79 10.65
N HIS A 1037 49.27 42.13 11.22
CA HIS A 1037 49.80 41.46 12.40
C HIS A 1037 49.63 42.24 13.71
N LEU A 1038 48.77 43.27 13.72
CA LEU A 1038 48.44 44.08 14.89
C LEU A 1038 49.67 44.68 15.59
N LEU A 1039 50.69 45.04 14.82
CA LEU A 1039 51.83 45.78 15.34
C LEU A 1039 51.43 47.22 15.65
N GLY A 1040 52.09 47.85 16.64
CA GLY A 1040 51.82 49.23 17.00
C GLY A 1040 52.19 50.20 15.87
N ALA A 1041 51.54 51.37 15.82
CA ALA A 1041 51.84 52.41 14.83
C ALA A 1041 53.33 52.82 14.84
N ASP A 1042 53.93 52.88 16.03
CA ASP A 1042 55.36 53.15 16.21
C ASP A 1042 56.26 52.09 15.55
N GLN A 1043 55.85 50.82 15.56
CA GLN A 1043 56.62 49.72 14.94
C GLN A 1043 56.49 49.73 13.42
N SER A 1044 55.29 49.97 12.90
CA SER A 1044 55.07 50.13 11.45
C SER A 1044 55.93 51.27 10.90
N LEU A 1045 55.83 52.44 11.54
CA LEU A 1045 56.60 53.62 11.16
C LEU A 1045 58.11 53.34 11.22
N LYS A 1046 58.56 52.58 12.22
CA LYS A 1046 59.98 52.25 12.37
C LYS A 1046 60.49 51.34 11.25
N PHE A 1047 59.73 50.32 10.85
CA PHE A 1047 60.09 49.48 9.70
C PHE A 1047 60.15 50.29 8.41
N GLN A 1048 59.16 51.15 8.16
CA GLN A 1048 59.15 52.04 7.00
C GLN A 1048 60.34 52.99 7.00
N GLN A 1049 60.64 53.60 8.15
CA GLN A 1049 61.77 54.52 8.28
C GLN A 1049 63.11 53.82 8.05
N ILE A 1050 63.31 52.60 8.57
CA ILE A 1050 64.54 51.84 8.32
C ILE A 1050 64.65 51.48 6.83
N PHE A 1051 63.54 51.06 6.21
CA PHE A 1051 63.50 50.75 4.79
C PHE A 1051 63.85 51.98 3.93
N GLU A 1052 63.17 53.10 4.14
CA GLU A 1052 63.37 54.34 3.38
C GLU A 1052 64.79 54.89 3.57
N GLU A 1053 65.25 55.02 4.82
CA GLU A 1053 66.52 55.69 5.09
C GLU A 1053 67.74 54.82 4.78
N LEU A 1054 67.70 53.52 5.07
CA LEU A 1054 68.87 52.65 4.85
C LEU A 1054 68.81 51.93 3.51
N CYS A 1055 67.68 51.30 3.15
CA CYS A 1055 67.62 50.57 1.88
C CYS A 1055 67.63 51.54 0.70
N VAL A 1056 66.79 52.58 0.74
CA VAL A 1056 66.54 53.45 -0.43
C VAL A 1056 67.50 54.62 -0.50
N SER A 1057 67.67 55.39 0.59
CA SER A 1057 68.50 56.60 0.57
C SER A 1057 70.00 56.32 0.65
N VAL A 1058 70.42 55.24 1.34
CA VAL A 1058 71.84 54.97 1.60
C VAL A 1058 72.40 53.82 0.76
N ILE A 1059 71.78 52.64 0.76
CA ILE A 1059 72.36 51.44 0.14
C ILE A 1059 72.11 51.41 -1.37
N LEU A 1060 70.87 51.60 -1.83
CA LEU A 1060 70.50 51.51 -3.24
C LEU A 1060 71.35 52.39 -4.20
N PRO A 1061 71.75 53.62 -3.84
CA PRO A 1061 72.62 54.45 -4.70
C PRO A 1061 74.04 53.91 -4.88
N THR A 1062 74.50 53.03 -3.99
CA THR A 1062 75.83 52.40 -4.06
C THR A 1062 75.89 51.20 -5.00
N LEU A 1063 74.74 50.60 -5.33
CA LEU A 1063 74.65 49.41 -6.18
C LEU A 1063 74.80 49.77 -7.67
N PRO A 1064 75.37 48.92 -8.54
CA PRO A 1064 75.52 49.22 -9.97
C PRO A 1064 74.21 49.63 -10.66
N ALA A 1065 74.30 50.48 -11.70
CA ALA A 1065 73.13 50.92 -12.47
C ALA A 1065 72.51 49.80 -13.34
N GLU A 1066 73.29 48.78 -13.69
CA GLU A 1066 72.85 47.59 -14.42
C GLU A 1066 72.13 46.60 -13.47
N SER A 1067 71.15 45.87 -14.00
CA SER A 1067 70.41 44.85 -13.25
C SER A 1067 71.24 43.59 -13.03
N GLY A 1068 71.11 42.94 -11.86
CA GLY A 1068 71.82 41.69 -11.57
C GLY A 1068 72.26 41.51 -10.11
N TRP A 1069 72.27 42.58 -9.31
CA TRP A 1069 72.44 42.53 -7.85
C TRP A 1069 71.12 42.25 -7.14
N ARG A 1070 71.21 41.82 -5.89
CA ARG A 1070 70.06 41.61 -5.00
C ARG A 1070 70.20 42.45 -3.74
N LEU A 1071 69.15 43.17 -3.38
CA LEU A 1071 68.98 43.85 -2.10
C LEU A 1071 67.71 43.32 -1.44
N SER A 1072 67.80 42.72 -0.26
CA SER A 1072 66.63 42.28 0.51
C SER A 1072 66.41 43.13 1.74
N PHE A 1073 65.14 43.37 2.07
CA PHE A 1073 64.68 43.90 3.33
C PHE A 1073 63.79 42.88 4.01
N ASP A 1074 64.25 42.38 5.16
CA ASP A 1074 63.55 41.42 5.99
C ASP A 1074 63.14 42.10 7.29
N ALA A 1075 61.84 42.21 7.54
CA ALA A 1075 61.29 42.70 8.80
C ALA A 1075 60.70 41.53 9.58
N ALA A 1076 61.13 41.34 10.83
CA ALA A 1076 60.65 40.30 11.71
C ALA A 1076 60.21 40.89 13.05
N CYS A 1077 59.10 40.45 13.62
CA CYS A 1077 58.73 40.84 14.98
C CYS A 1077 58.12 39.68 15.74
N ARG A 1078 58.42 39.56 17.04
CA ARG A 1078 57.82 38.52 17.89
C ARG A 1078 56.30 38.64 17.93
N GLU A 1079 55.62 37.52 18.20
CA GLU A 1079 54.15 37.45 18.24
C GLU A 1079 53.54 38.47 19.22
N ASP A 1080 54.19 38.68 20.37
CA ASP A 1080 53.85 39.66 21.41
C ASP A 1080 54.32 41.10 21.11
N ALA A 1081 54.96 41.30 19.95
CA ALA A 1081 55.55 42.55 19.49
C ALA A 1081 56.60 43.15 20.46
N SER A 1082 57.20 42.35 21.35
CA SER A 1082 58.17 42.82 22.35
C SER A 1082 59.55 43.17 21.77
N GLN A 1083 59.88 42.59 20.62
CA GLN A 1083 61.15 42.75 19.94
C GLN A 1083 60.94 42.64 18.44
N CYS A 1084 61.35 43.67 17.70
CA CYS A 1084 61.34 43.70 16.25
C CYS A 1084 62.78 43.81 15.71
N GLU A 1085 63.02 43.19 14.56
CA GLU A 1085 64.30 43.12 13.86
C GLU A 1085 64.10 43.49 12.39
N ALA A 1086 64.95 44.36 11.86
CA ALA A 1086 65.07 44.62 10.43
C ALA A 1086 66.45 44.17 9.95
N VAL A 1087 66.49 43.30 8.93
CA VAL A 1087 67.72 42.81 8.31
C VAL A 1087 67.76 43.27 6.86
N ILE A 1088 68.84 43.91 6.46
CA ILE A 1088 69.07 44.39 5.09
C ILE A 1088 70.28 43.66 4.53
N ARG A 1089 70.13 42.97 3.40
CA ARG A 1089 71.23 42.23 2.77
C ARG A 1089 71.43 42.66 1.34
N TRP A 1090 72.68 42.84 0.90
CA TRP A 1090 72.98 43.07 -0.50
C TRP A 1090 74.34 42.51 -0.94
N GLU A 1091 74.40 42.16 -2.20
CA GLU A 1091 75.62 41.72 -2.87
C GLU A 1091 76.41 42.93 -3.40
N GLY A 1092 77.71 43.02 -3.10
CA GLY A 1092 78.53 44.11 -3.60
C GLY A 1092 79.81 44.35 -2.81
N ALA A 1093 80.50 45.46 -3.12
CA ALA A 1093 81.67 45.89 -2.37
C ALA A 1093 81.32 46.14 -0.90
N ALA A 1094 82.29 45.89 0.00
CA ALA A 1094 82.10 46.12 1.44
C ALA A 1094 81.76 47.60 1.69
N PHE A 1095 80.56 47.86 2.18
CA PHE A 1095 80.06 49.20 2.46
C PHE A 1095 79.29 49.14 3.78
N ASP A 1096 79.72 49.90 4.78
CA ASP A 1096 79.03 49.99 6.07
C ASP A 1096 78.10 51.21 6.07
N PRO A 1097 76.79 51.04 5.83
CA PRO A 1097 75.86 52.16 5.77
C PRO A 1097 75.65 52.80 7.15
N LEU A 1098 76.02 52.14 8.26
CA LEU A 1098 75.85 52.68 9.61
C LEU A 1098 76.92 53.73 9.97
N THR A 1099 78.09 53.69 9.31
CA THR A 1099 79.20 54.62 9.55
C THR A 1099 79.56 55.48 8.33
N GLN A 1100 79.34 54.97 7.12
CA GLN A 1100 79.71 55.61 5.86
C GLN A 1100 78.51 56.22 5.11
N GLY A 1101 77.28 55.96 5.59
CA GLY A 1101 76.04 56.50 5.02
C GLY A 1101 75.83 58.00 5.31
N GLU A 1102 74.83 58.59 4.67
CA GLU A 1102 74.45 59.98 4.92
C GLU A 1102 74.04 60.17 6.39
N ALA A 1103 74.70 61.11 7.08
CA ALA A 1103 74.59 61.27 8.53
C ALA A 1103 73.15 61.52 9.05
N LEU A 1104 72.29 62.16 8.25
CA LEU A 1104 70.90 62.40 8.63
C LEU A 1104 70.06 61.13 8.51
N SER A 1105 70.14 60.42 7.39
CA SER A 1105 69.42 59.16 7.15
C SER A 1105 69.81 58.08 8.15
N VAL A 1106 71.10 57.92 8.43
CA VAL A 1106 71.58 56.96 9.45
C VAL A 1106 71.05 57.31 10.84
N LYS A 1107 71.03 58.60 11.21
CA LYS A 1107 70.52 59.06 12.51
C LYS A 1107 69.00 58.82 12.64
N LEU A 1108 68.25 59.01 11.56
CA LEU A 1108 66.81 58.75 11.51
C LEU A 1108 66.53 57.24 11.61
N ALA A 1109 67.23 56.43 10.83
CA ALA A 1109 67.12 54.98 10.83
C ALA A 1109 67.45 54.36 12.20
N LEU A 1110 68.50 54.84 12.88
CA LEU A 1110 68.94 54.31 14.18
C LEU A 1110 68.21 54.92 15.39
N SER A 1111 67.35 55.93 15.19
CA SER A 1111 66.57 56.51 16.28
C SER A 1111 65.68 55.47 16.96
N LYS A 1112 65.70 55.39 18.30
CA LYS A 1112 64.92 54.39 19.07
C LYS A 1112 65.26 52.92 18.77
N THR A 1113 66.47 52.64 18.28
CA THR A 1113 66.98 51.27 18.16
C THR A 1113 67.69 50.84 19.44
N LYS A 1114 67.64 49.55 19.76
CA LYS A 1114 68.31 48.96 20.92
C LYS A 1114 69.73 48.49 20.56
N ASP A 1115 69.89 47.94 19.36
CA ASP A 1115 71.17 47.42 18.87
C ASP A 1115 71.20 47.48 17.34
N SER A 1116 72.39 47.65 16.77
CA SER A 1116 72.60 47.61 15.33
C SER A 1116 74.01 47.13 15.00
N ARG A 1117 74.12 46.31 13.96
CA ARG A 1117 75.40 45.75 13.51
C ARG A 1117 75.46 45.66 12.00
N TRP A 1118 76.67 45.80 11.46
CA TRP A 1118 77.00 45.52 10.07
C TRP A 1118 78.08 44.44 10.00
N THR A 1119 77.95 43.55 9.02
CA THR A 1119 78.91 42.49 8.70
C THR A 1119 78.99 42.31 7.20
N CYS A 1120 80.17 41.98 6.67
CA CYS A 1120 80.35 41.62 5.28
C CYS A 1120 81.11 40.30 5.18
N GLU A 1121 80.44 39.25 4.72
CA GLU A 1121 80.99 37.91 4.56
C GLU A 1121 80.82 37.47 3.09
N GLU A 1122 81.90 36.98 2.47
CA GLU A 1122 81.89 36.45 1.09
C GLU A 1122 81.27 37.38 0.02
N GLY A 1123 81.36 38.70 0.19
CA GLY A 1123 80.81 39.70 -0.75
C GLY A 1123 79.32 40.02 -0.54
N VAL A 1124 78.71 39.49 0.51
CA VAL A 1124 77.36 39.85 0.97
C VAL A 1124 77.47 40.74 2.19
N ASN A 1125 76.98 41.98 2.05
CA ASN A 1125 76.84 42.91 3.15
C ASN A 1125 75.51 42.66 3.86
N THR A 1126 75.51 42.65 5.18
CA THR A 1126 74.33 42.48 6.03
C THR A 1126 74.31 43.54 7.11
N VAL A 1127 73.19 44.25 7.23
CA VAL A 1127 72.88 45.15 8.35
C VAL A 1127 71.73 44.55 9.15
N THR A 1128 71.90 44.43 10.46
CA THR A 1128 70.84 43.99 11.39
C THR A 1128 70.53 45.11 12.36
N ILE A 1129 69.25 45.43 12.55
CA ILE A 1129 68.77 46.48 13.46
C ILE A 1129 67.68 45.91 14.35
N LEU A 1130 67.87 46.01 15.67
CA LEU A 1130 66.94 45.56 16.69
C LEU A 1130 66.29 46.75 17.40
N PHE A 1131 64.97 46.73 17.59
CA PHE A 1131 64.23 47.76 18.31
C PHE A 1131 63.05 47.20 19.13
#